data_AF-A0A398CHH3-F1
#
_entry.id   AF-A0A398CHH3-F1
#
_cell.length_a   1.000
_cell.length_b   1.000
_cell.length_c   1.000
_cell.angle_alpha   90.00
_cell.angle_beta   90.00
_cell.angle_gamma   90.00
#
_symmetry.space_group_name_H-M   'P 1'
#
loop_
_entity.id
_entity.type
_entity.pdbx_description
1 polymer ?
#
loop_
_entity_poly.entity_id
_entity_poly.type
_entity_poly.pdbx_seq_one_letter_code
_entity_poly.pdbx_strand_id
1 'polypeptide(L)'
;MRMAEIRFVSKDDCKEAAALADFVFRDKEQSSMAVAFPSIFSGSYESSIGVYEEDKLVAFAGLVPSVLQIGPSRVPIFSLGAVCTHPDFRGRGYAGAMQNEAFSHIEKSGGTMLLVSGELDIYLRNGCRRFGAMREYSLKPETAARIEHKSSNRKLIVREARESDWFMLNELDEANPVRYRRSMYELATLTRAEAIASIYKLKHRIYVAEEAGTAIAFAIVAVKAQWETGSQPRVIEWAGEAEAAALILACAVRENSLSELGLFVPWQEKALQSALEPASYEPTTNSGTVKIVNPMRLWERLQPYLFERNKELASRISLADANTGEEGAVELTVDGIAYSLHADELTTLLFDPEPQLPAELAGNSIVQALFPCLCHTHRVFISSEKERLRMIFDCHTHLFGPGHFGGPTLAAAKRAWGEHTEMLALPEQHEENIKDIDGAIVLAFDGPATGMNVPNEYVADYVSKKPGRLFGFASVDPNRDNAAGILEAAIKEYGLSGLKLGPIYQNFYPDSKEHYELYAKADELKLPILWHQGTSFVPEGYLDASRPAMLDPIARAFPNLKMIIAHMGHPWTDECIAVVRKNPAMFMDISALGTRPWQFYNAMVLAVEYGVTHKILFGSDYPFFTTAQTIERFRAINDLTEGTKLPRIPEQVIEDIIHRNTPDLLGLK
;
A
#
# COMPACT_ATOMS: atom_id res chain seq x y z
N MET A 1 25.09 -24.48 3.92
CA MET A 1 23.72 -24.02 3.62
C MET A 1 23.36 -24.56 2.25
N ARG A 2 22.35 -25.43 2.12
CA ARG A 2 21.87 -25.83 0.78
C ARG A 2 21.27 -24.58 0.12
N MET A 3 21.57 -24.37 -1.16
CA MET A 3 20.95 -23.27 -1.92
C MET A 3 19.45 -23.55 -2.05
N ALA A 4 18.63 -22.51 -1.94
CA ALA A 4 17.21 -22.60 -2.22
C ALA A 4 16.99 -23.01 -3.68
N GLU A 5 16.04 -23.91 -3.91
CA GLU A 5 15.67 -24.37 -5.24
C GLU A 5 14.52 -23.52 -5.78
N ILE A 6 14.67 -22.99 -6.99
CA ILE A 6 13.61 -22.27 -7.70
C ILE A 6 13.11 -23.18 -8.83
N ARG A 7 11.84 -23.54 -8.78
CA ARG A 7 11.22 -24.42 -9.79
C ARG A 7 9.75 -24.09 -9.99
N PHE A 8 9.17 -24.61 -11.07
CA PHE A 8 7.73 -24.55 -11.26
C PHE A 8 7.00 -25.39 -10.20
N VAL A 9 5.86 -24.88 -9.77
CA VAL A 9 4.99 -25.54 -8.80
C VAL A 9 4.22 -26.63 -9.53
N SER A 10 4.41 -27.88 -9.08
CA SER A 10 3.68 -29.01 -9.63
C SER A 10 2.22 -28.98 -9.17
N LYS A 11 1.37 -29.77 -9.83
CA LYS A 11 -0.02 -29.96 -9.37
C LYS A 11 -0.11 -30.44 -7.91
N ASP A 12 0.82 -31.28 -7.47
CA ASP A 12 0.83 -31.82 -6.11
C ASP A 12 1.21 -30.75 -5.07
N ASP A 13 2.05 -29.80 -5.47
CA ASP A 13 2.51 -28.68 -4.63
C ASP A 13 1.48 -27.52 -4.58
N CYS A 14 0.46 -27.49 -5.44
CA CYS A 14 -0.53 -26.41 -5.47
C CYS A 14 -1.28 -26.23 -4.14
N LYS A 15 -1.48 -27.31 -3.37
CA LYS A 15 -2.09 -27.22 -2.04
C LYS A 15 -1.18 -26.52 -1.04
N GLU A 16 0.12 -26.79 -1.09
CA GLU A 16 1.10 -26.12 -0.26
C GLU A 16 1.23 -24.64 -0.65
N ALA A 17 1.24 -24.34 -1.95
CA ALA A 17 1.20 -22.97 -2.45
C ALA A 17 -0.03 -22.19 -1.99
N ALA A 18 -1.20 -22.82 -2.03
CA ALA A 18 -2.44 -22.24 -1.51
C ALA A 18 -2.35 -22.00 0.00
N ALA A 19 -1.80 -22.94 0.76
CA ALA A 19 -1.62 -22.80 2.21
C ALA A 19 -0.66 -21.66 2.55
N LEU A 20 0.44 -21.51 1.80
CA LEU A 20 1.37 -20.39 1.95
C LEU A 20 0.70 -19.06 1.59
N ALA A 21 -0.02 -19.00 0.48
CA ALA A 21 -0.74 -17.79 0.07
C ALA A 21 -1.84 -17.41 1.08
N ASP A 22 -2.59 -18.39 1.59
CA ASP A 22 -3.56 -18.18 2.67
C ASP A 22 -2.89 -17.67 3.94
N PHE A 23 -1.75 -18.25 4.32
CA PHE A 23 -1.01 -17.80 5.49
C PHE A 23 -0.54 -16.35 5.36
N VAL A 24 -0.14 -15.92 4.15
CA VAL A 24 0.38 -14.57 3.93
C VAL A 24 -0.72 -13.53 3.71
N PHE A 25 -1.80 -13.86 3.00
CA PHE A 25 -2.80 -12.88 2.54
C PHE A 25 -4.17 -13.00 3.18
N ARG A 26 -4.56 -14.19 3.66
CA ARG A 26 -5.96 -14.47 3.98
C ARG A 26 -6.31 -14.08 5.41
N ASP A 27 -7.35 -13.27 5.55
CA ASP A 27 -8.09 -13.08 6.81
C ASP A 27 -9.18 -14.16 6.98
N LYS A 28 -9.57 -14.48 8.23
CA LYS A 28 -10.55 -15.50 8.62
C LYS A 28 -11.93 -15.35 7.94
N GLU A 29 -12.26 -14.15 7.47
CA GLU A 29 -13.53 -13.81 6.81
C GLU A 29 -13.47 -13.94 5.28
N GLN A 30 -12.28 -14.15 4.72
CA GLN A 30 -12.07 -14.30 3.29
C GLN A 30 -12.11 -15.79 2.90
N SER A 31 -12.53 -16.06 1.66
CA SER A 31 -12.36 -17.39 1.09
C SER A 31 -10.87 -17.74 0.95
N SER A 32 -10.55 -19.04 0.91
CA SER A 32 -9.18 -19.47 0.60
C SER A 32 -8.72 -18.88 -0.74
N MET A 33 -7.46 -18.51 -0.84
CA MET A 33 -6.80 -18.06 -2.07
C MET A 33 -6.97 -19.09 -3.19
N ALA A 34 -7.01 -20.39 -2.88
CA ALA A 34 -7.29 -21.42 -3.88
C ALA A 34 -8.71 -21.33 -4.47
N VAL A 35 -9.69 -20.92 -3.66
CA VAL A 35 -11.09 -20.74 -4.08
C VAL A 35 -11.25 -19.43 -4.83
N ALA A 36 -10.67 -18.34 -4.32
CA ALA A 36 -10.73 -17.01 -4.92
C ALA A 36 -9.96 -16.95 -6.26
N PHE A 37 -8.86 -17.68 -6.38
CA PHE A 37 -7.97 -17.63 -7.55
C PHE A 37 -7.76 -19.02 -8.17
N PRO A 38 -8.82 -19.66 -8.69
CA PRO A 38 -8.75 -21.04 -9.17
C PRO A 38 -7.75 -21.22 -10.31
N SER A 39 -7.55 -20.21 -11.17
CA SER A 39 -6.58 -20.27 -12.26
C SER A 39 -5.13 -20.37 -11.79
N ILE A 40 -4.81 -19.83 -10.59
CA ILE A 40 -3.46 -19.88 -10.01
C ILE A 40 -3.21 -21.24 -9.35
N PHE A 41 -4.20 -21.78 -8.63
CA PHE A 41 -4.02 -22.93 -7.73
C PHE A 41 -4.64 -24.26 -8.24
N SER A 42 -5.20 -24.29 -9.45
CA SER A 42 -5.80 -25.52 -10.00
C SER A 42 -4.78 -26.60 -10.41
N GLY A 43 -3.51 -26.21 -10.62
CA GLY A 43 -2.51 -27.09 -11.22
C GLY A 43 -2.77 -27.43 -12.68
N SER A 44 -3.67 -26.69 -13.35
CA SER A 44 -3.93 -26.86 -14.79
C SER A 44 -2.77 -26.33 -15.65
N TYR A 45 -2.05 -25.34 -15.11
CA TYR A 45 -0.82 -24.80 -15.69
C TYR A 45 0.30 -24.94 -14.66
N GLU A 46 1.39 -25.60 -15.04
CA GLU A 46 2.61 -25.69 -14.22
C GLU A 46 3.56 -24.53 -14.56
N SER A 47 3.00 -23.31 -14.59
CA SER A 47 3.74 -22.07 -14.90
C SER A 47 4.04 -21.23 -13.65
N SER A 48 3.29 -21.45 -12.55
CA SER A 48 3.55 -20.78 -11.28
C SER A 48 4.91 -21.20 -10.70
N ILE A 49 5.58 -20.30 -10.01
CA ILE A 49 6.98 -20.47 -9.58
C ILE A 49 7.02 -20.55 -8.05
N GLY A 50 7.80 -21.50 -7.54
CA GLY A 50 8.03 -21.70 -6.11
C GLY A 50 9.50 -21.65 -5.76
N VAL A 51 9.80 -21.15 -4.57
CA VAL A 51 11.13 -21.28 -3.95
C VAL A 51 11.03 -22.26 -2.80
N TYR A 52 11.91 -23.27 -2.82
CA TYR A 52 11.93 -24.35 -1.85
C TYR A 52 13.23 -24.30 -1.03
N GLU A 53 13.09 -24.32 0.29
CA GLU A 53 14.19 -24.55 1.22
C GLU A 53 13.90 -25.83 2.01
N GLU A 54 14.84 -26.77 1.99
CA GLU A 54 14.69 -28.08 2.65
C GLU A 54 13.38 -28.80 2.26
N ASP A 55 13.07 -28.79 0.95
CA ASP A 55 11.88 -29.36 0.33
C ASP A 55 10.54 -28.71 0.75
N LYS A 56 10.57 -27.60 1.49
CA LYS A 56 9.38 -26.82 1.88
C LYS A 56 9.23 -25.59 1.01
N LEU A 57 8.02 -25.31 0.53
CA LEU A 57 7.71 -24.09 -0.21
C LEU A 57 7.74 -22.88 0.72
N VAL A 58 8.67 -21.95 0.48
CA VAL A 58 8.88 -20.74 1.30
C VAL A 58 8.54 -19.45 0.58
N ALA A 59 8.48 -19.46 -0.75
CA ALA A 59 7.98 -18.36 -1.54
C ALA A 59 7.22 -18.88 -2.77
N PHE A 60 6.23 -18.11 -3.22
CA PHE A 60 5.36 -18.49 -4.32
C PHE A 60 5.02 -17.27 -5.19
N ALA A 61 4.94 -17.48 -6.50
CA ALA A 61 4.48 -16.51 -7.47
C ALA A 61 3.53 -17.19 -8.46
N GLY A 62 2.25 -16.83 -8.42
CA GLY A 62 1.22 -17.35 -9.31
C GLY A 62 1.34 -16.73 -10.71
N LEU A 63 1.56 -17.57 -11.72
CA LEU A 63 1.77 -17.12 -13.10
C LEU A 63 0.78 -17.84 -14.02
N VAL A 64 -0.14 -17.10 -14.63
CA VAL A 64 -1.26 -17.65 -15.41
C VAL A 64 -1.19 -17.17 -16.87
N PRO A 65 -1.12 -18.08 -17.87
CA PRO A 65 -1.20 -17.70 -19.27
C PRO A 65 -2.63 -17.28 -19.66
N SER A 66 -2.76 -16.34 -20.60
CA SER A 66 -4.04 -15.88 -21.13
C SER A 66 -3.88 -15.31 -22.54
N VAL A 67 -5.00 -15.10 -23.25
CA VAL A 67 -4.99 -14.42 -24.56
C VAL A 67 -5.88 -13.19 -24.49
N LEU A 68 -5.29 -12.02 -24.75
CA LEU A 68 -6.06 -10.80 -24.97
C LEU A 68 -6.51 -10.75 -26.44
N GLN A 69 -7.79 -10.48 -26.64
CA GLN A 69 -8.33 -10.10 -27.94
C GLN A 69 -8.28 -8.56 -28.03
N ILE A 70 -7.67 -8.02 -29.09
CA ILE A 70 -7.62 -6.57 -29.37
C ILE A 70 -8.05 -6.35 -30.82
N GLY A 71 -9.32 -6.00 -31.05
CA GLY A 71 -9.92 -6.01 -32.39
C GLY A 71 -9.74 -7.39 -33.03
N PRO A 72 -9.08 -7.54 -34.20
CA PRO A 72 -8.79 -8.83 -34.82
C PRO A 72 -7.54 -9.52 -34.23
N SER A 73 -6.74 -8.82 -33.43
CA SER A 73 -5.46 -9.32 -32.90
C SER A 73 -5.65 -10.24 -31.71
N ARG A 74 -4.81 -11.28 -31.64
CA ARG A 74 -4.72 -12.21 -30.51
C ARG A 74 -3.35 -12.10 -29.88
N VAL A 75 -3.29 -11.62 -28.65
CA VAL A 75 -2.04 -11.31 -27.95
C VAL A 75 -1.88 -12.27 -26.78
N PRO A 76 -0.97 -13.27 -26.85
CA PRO A 76 -0.70 -14.18 -25.75
C PRO A 76 0.08 -13.46 -24.64
N ILE A 77 -0.46 -13.46 -23.44
CA ILE A 77 0.08 -12.76 -22.28
C ILE A 77 0.19 -13.70 -21.09
N PHE A 78 0.83 -13.23 -20.04
CA PHE A 78 0.75 -13.83 -18.71
C PHE A 78 0.32 -12.80 -17.68
N SER A 79 -0.39 -13.27 -16.66
CA SER A 79 -0.73 -12.48 -15.48
C SER A 79 0.02 -13.02 -14.25
N LEU A 80 0.65 -12.13 -13.49
CA LEU A 80 1.36 -12.45 -12.25
C LEU A 80 0.55 -11.96 -11.05
N GLY A 81 0.33 -12.84 -10.07
CA GLY A 81 -0.41 -12.56 -8.85
C GLY A 81 -0.03 -13.51 -7.70
N ALA A 82 -0.62 -13.30 -6.52
CA ALA A 82 -0.36 -14.09 -5.31
C ALA A 82 1.14 -14.24 -4.96
N VAL A 83 1.95 -13.23 -5.29
CA VAL A 83 3.40 -13.24 -5.03
C VAL A 83 3.65 -13.07 -3.54
N CYS A 84 4.05 -14.14 -2.86
CA CYS A 84 4.28 -14.13 -1.42
C CYS A 84 5.59 -14.80 -1.03
N THR A 85 6.09 -14.42 0.14
CA THR A 85 7.24 -15.06 0.79
C THR A 85 6.91 -15.18 2.26
N HIS A 86 7.10 -16.38 2.80
CA HIS A 86 6.93 -16.64 4.22
C HIS A 86 7.78 -15.63 5.02
N PRO A 87 7.26 -15.02 6.11
CA PRO A 87 7.93 -13.96 6.86
C PRO A 87 9.39 -14.26 7.21
N ASP A 88 9.67 -15.46 7.72
CA ASP A 88 11.03 -15.92 8.10
C ASP A 88 12.04 -16.00 6.94
N PHE A 89 11.55 -15.92 5.70
CA PHE A 89 12.33 -16.05 4.46
C PHE A 89 12.35 -14.76 3.64
N ARG A 90 11.77 -13.66 4.16
CA ARG A 90 11.83 -12.34 3.52
C ARG A 90 13.25 -11.77 3.54
N GLY A 91 13.52 -10.81 2.65
CA GLY A 91 14.84 -10.18 2.53
C GLY A 91 15.92 -11.02 1.82
N ARG A 92 15.60 -12.24 1.37
CA ARG A 92 16.55 -13.15 0.70
C ARG A 92 16.60 -13.03 -0.82
N GLY A 93 15.88 -12.06 -1.41
CA GLY A 93 15.85 -11.82 -2.86
C GLY A 93 14.91 -12.75 -3.66
N TYR A 94 14.16 -13.64 -3.02
CA TYR A 94 13.30 -14.63 -3.67
C TYR A 94 12.24 -14.06 -4.60
N ALA A 95 11.58 -12.98 -4.21
CA ALA A 95 10.57 -12.35 -5.06
C ALA A 95 11.16 -11.85 -6.40
N GLY A 96 12.39 -11.30 -6.38
CA GLY A 96 13.08 -10.88 -7.61
C GLY A 96 13.53 -12.07 -8.46
N ALA A 97 14.02 -13.14 -7.83
CA ALA A 97 14.43 -14.35 -8.54
C ALA A 97 13.24 -15.05 -9.22
N MET A 98 12.10 -15.17 -8.53
CA MET A 98 10.86 -15.70 -9.12
C MET A 98 10.37 -14.83 -10.29
N GLN A 99 10.49 -13.51 -10.18
CA GLN A 99 10.09 -12.61 -11.27
C GLN A 99 10.97 -12.77 -12.52
N ASN A 100 12.29 -12.93 -12.34
CA ASN A 100 13.20 -13.19 -13.45
C ASN A 100 12.91 -14.54 -14.13
N GLU A 101 12.61 -15.58 -13.34
CA GLU A 101 12.19 -16.87 -13.86
C GLU A 101 10.86 -16.76 -14.63
N ALA A 102 9.91 -15.93 -14.14
CA ALA A 102 8.68 -15.64 -14.86
C ALA A 102 8.96 -15.00 -16.22
N PHE A 103 9.83 -14.00 -16.30
CA PHE A 103 10.21 -13.38 -17.58
C PHE A 103 10.84 -14.39 -18.55
N SER A 104 11.75 -15.24 -18.06
CA SER A 104 12.36 -16.29 -18.86
C SER A 104 11.31 -17.28 -19.40
N HIS A 105 10.37 -17.70 -18.55
CA HIS A 105 9.28 -18.59 -18.94
C HIS A 105 8.36 -17.96 -19.99
N ILE A 106 7.95 -16.71 -19.80
CA ILE A 106 7.08 -16.00 -20.74
C ILE A 106 7.73 -15.91 -22.12
N GLU A 107 9.03 -15.58 -22.16
CA GLU A 107 9.78 -15.48 -23.42
C GLU A 107 9.82 -16.84 -24.14
N LYS A 108 10.22 -17.90 -23.43
CA LYS A 108 10.28 -19.28 -23.95
C LYS A 108 8.92 -19.82 -24.42
N SER A 109 7.85 -19.42 -23.75
CA SER A 109 6.48 -19.87 -24.03
C SER A 109 5.81 -19.12 -25.18
N GLY A 110 6.46 -18.14 -25.82
CA GLY A 110 5.86 -17.37 -26.89
C GLY A 110 4.92 -16.25 -26.41
N GLY A 111 4.96 -15.88 -25.13
CA GLY A 111 4.19 -14.76 -24.58
C GLY A 111 4.78 -13.39 -24.96
N THR A 112 3.96 -12.35 -25.02
CA THR A 112 4.40 -11.01 -25.44
C THR A 112 4.67 -10.07 -24.27
N MET A 113 3.85 -10.14 -23.23
CA MET A 113 3.91 -9.27 -22.07
C MET A 113 3.46 -9.97 -20.79
N LEU A 114 3.92 -9.44 -19.66
CA LEU A 114 3.44 -9.75 -18.32
C LEU A 114 2.58 -8.60 -17.82
N LEU A 115 1.42 -8.92 -17.27
CA LEU A 115 0.61 -7.99 -16.52
C LEU A 115 0.64 -8.39 -15.04
N VAL A 116 0.94 -7.43 -14.18
CA VAL A 116 1.15 -7.64 -12.74
C VAL A 116 0.09 -6.89 -11.98
N SER A 117 -0.60 -7.59 -11.08
CA SER A 117 -1.71 -7.06 -10.31
C SER A 117 -1.29 -6.23 -9.08
N GLY A 118 -0.17 -5.51 -9.19
CA GLY A 118 0.41 -4.75 -8.08
C GLY A 118 1.42 -3.71 -8.52
N GLU A 119 1.67 -2.73 -7.66
CA GLU A 119 2.54 -1.57 -7.91
C GLU A 119 3.75 -1.53 -6.97
N LEU A 120 4.06 -2.63 -6.31
CA LEU A 120 5.21 -2.72 -5.42
C LEU A 120 6.50 -2.32 -6.17
N ASP A 121 7.38 -1.59 -5.48
CA ASP A 121 8.67 -1.11 -6.03
C ASP A 121 9.51 -2.23 -6.63
N ILE A 122 9.33 -3.47 -6.17
CA ILE A 122 10.01 -4.64 -6.74
C ILE A 122 9.68 -4.85 -8.22
N TYR A 123 8.42 -4.65 -8.62
CA TYR A 123 8.02 -4.82 -10.02
C TYR A 123 8.61 -3.71 -10.89
N LEU A 124 8.55 -2.47 -10.42
CA LEU A 124 9.11 -1.31 -11.12
C LEU A 124 10.63 -1.43 -11.30
N ARG A 125 11.35 -1.84 -10.25
CA ARG A 125 12.81 -2.07 -10.32
C ARG A 125 13.21 -3.20 -11.28
N ASN A 126 12.30 -4.14 -11.54
CA ASN A 126 12.51 -5.25 -12.47
C ASN A 126 11.86 -5.01 -13.84
N GLY A 127 11.68 -3.74 -14.22
CA GLY A 127 11.30 -3.32 -15.56
C GLY A 127 9.79 -3.37 -15.87
N CYS A 128 8.93 -3.66 -14.89
CA CYS A 128 7.50 -3.40 -15.03
C CYS A 128 7.25 -1.88 -14.97
N ARG A 129 6.16 -1.43 -15.59
CA ARG A 129 5.84 -0.02 -15.81
C ARG A 129 4.39 0.26 -15.53
N ARG A 130 4.09 1.46 -15.06
CA ARG A 130 2.72 1.98 -15.02
C ARG A 130 2.26 2.29 -16.44
N PHE A 131 0.97 2.14 -16.71
CA PHE A 131 0.43 2.27 -18.04
C PHE A 131 -1.07 2.55 -18.03
N GLY A 132 -1.55 3.18 -19.09
CA GLY A 132 -2.94 3.55 -19.33
C GLY A 132 -3.50 4.59 -18.37
N ALA A 133 -4.62 5.18 -18.79
CA ALA A 133 -5.38 6.15 -18.02
C ALA A 133 -6.80 5.66 -17.77
N MET A 134 -7.36 6.02 -16.63
CA MET A 134 -8.69 5.62 -16.21
C MET A 134 -9.38 6.76 -15.48
N ARG A 135 -10.68 6.58 -15.27
CA ARG A 135 -11.51 7.44 -14.46
C ARG A 135 -12.15 6.60 -13.38
N GLU A 136 -11.94 6.97 -12.12
CA GLU A 136 -12.66 6.40 -10.99
C GLU A 136 -13.94 7.20 -10.77
N TYR A 137 -15.07 6.60 -11.11
CA TYR A 137 -16.39 7.17 -10.93
C TYR A 137 -16.96 6.78 -9.55
N SER A 138 -17.63 7.75 -8.94
CA SER A 138 -18.45 7.55 -7.75
C SER A 138 -19.93 7.75 -8.12
N LEU A 139 -20.69 6.65 -8.12
CA LEU A 139 -22.12 6.69 -8.43
C LEU A 139 -22.96 6.74 -7.15
N LYS A 140 -23.51 7.91 -6.86
CA LYS A 140 -24.37 8.18 -5.69
C LYS A 140 -25.86 8.04 -6.03
N PRO A 141 -26.76 7.85 -5.05
CA PRO A 141 -28.20 7.70 -5.28
C PRO A 141 -28.82 8.80 -6.16
N GLU A 142 -28.41 10.06 -5.98
CA GLU A 142 -28.96 11.19 -6.74
C GLU A 142 -28.57 11.12 -8.22
N THR A 143 -27.34 10.69 -8.49
CA THR A 143 -26.83 10.52 -9.85
C THR A 143 -27.41 9.27 -10.50
N ALA A 144 -27.53 8.16 -9.76
CA ALA A 144 -28.20 6.95 -10.23
C ALA A 144 -29.63 7.26 -10.67
N ALA A 145 -30.40 8.02 -9.88
CA ALA A 145 -31.76 8.43 -10.24
C ALA A 145 -31.83 9.24 -11.55
N ARG A 146 -30.81 10.07 -11.84
CA ARG A 146 -30.73 10.82 -13.11
C ARG A 146 -30.46 9.90 -14.30
N ILE A 147 -29.59 8.90 -14.15
CA ILE A 147 -29.34 7.90 -15.18
C ILE A 147 -30.62 7.10 -15.46
N GLU A 148 -31.31 6.64 -14.42
CA GLU A 148 -32.61 5.94 -14.57
C GLU A 148 -33.64 6.81 -15.30
N HIS A 149 -33.75 8.10 -14.94
CA HIS A 149 -34.67 9.02 -15.60
C HIS A 149 -34.33 9.24 -17.08
N LYS A 150 -33.04 9.34 -17.45
CA LYS A 150 -32.60 9.49 -18.85
C LYS A 150 -33.01 8.27 -19.70
N SER A 151 -33.02 7.08 -19.10
CA SER A 151 -33.38 5.82 -19.77
C SER A 151 -34.88 5.50 -19.75
N SER A 152 -35.72 6.34 -19.12
CA SER A 152 -37.17 6.10 -18.95
C SER A 152 -37.98 5.96 -20.23
N ASN A 153 -37.50 6.50 -21.35
CA ASN A 153 -38.16 6.39 -22.66
C ASN A 153 -37.93 5.03 -23.34
N ARG A 154 -37.00 4.21 -22.85
CA ARG A 154 -36.74 2.87 -23.36
C ARG A 154 -37.48 1.83 -22.53
N LYS A 155 -37.96 0.77 -23.19
CA LYS A 155 -38.60 -0.37 -22.51
C LYS A 155 -37.56 -1.38 -22.06
N LEU A 156 -36.66 -0.95 -21.19
CA LEU A 156 -35.62 -1.80 -20.60
C LEU A 156 -36.09 -2.40 -19.28
N ILE A 157 -35.77 -3.67 -19.05
CA ILE A 157 -36.02 -4.37 -17.79
C ILE A 157 -34.66 -4.75 -17.20
N VAL A 158 -34.34 -4.23 -16.01
CA VAL A 158 -33.16 -4.65 -15.25
C VAL A 158 -33.59 -5.70 -14.23
N ARG A 159 -32.82 -6.79 -14.14
CA ARG A 159 -33.06 -7.88 -13.18
C ARG A 159 -31.76 -8.56 -12.80
N GLU A 160 -31.77 -9.30 -11.70
CA GLU A 160 -30.68 -10.22 -11.38
C GLU A 160 -30.59 -11.34 -12.44
N ALA A 161 -29.37 -11.76 -12.75
CA ALA A 161 -29.11 -12.82 -13.72
C ALA A 161 -29.56 -14.19 -13.17
N ARG A 162 -29.99 -15.04 -14.08
CA ARG A 162 -30.43 -16.42 -13.83
C ARG A 162 -29.38 -17.38 -14.37
N GLU A 163 -29.40 -18.62 -13.91
CA GLU A 163 -28.53 -19.67 -14.44
C GLU A 163 -28.71 -19.89 -15.96
N SER A 164 -29.91 -19.65 -16.47
CA SER A 164 -30.20 -19.74 -17.92
C SER A 164 -29.54 -18.65 -18.76
N ASP A 165 -28.99 -17.59 -18.15
CA ASP A 165 -28.49 -16.42 -18.87
C ASP A 165 -27.03 -16.57 -19.33
N TRP A 166 -26.30 -17.61 -18.91
CA TRP A 166 -24.86 -17.76 -19.19
C TRP A 166 -24.49 -17.70 -20.67
N PHE A 167 -25.33 -18.21 -21.57
CA PHE A 167 -25.10 -18.08 -23.01
C PHE A 167 -25.09 -16.62 -23.46
N MET A 168 -26.09 -15.84 -23.04
CA MET A 168 -26.17 -14.41 -23.37
C MET A 168 -25.05 -13.61 -22.70
N LEU A 169 -24.70 -13.92 -21.44
CA LEU A 169 -23.58 -13.27 -20.75
C LEU A 169 -22.26 -13.49 -21.50
N ASN A 170 -22.02 -14.72 -21.97
CA ASN A 170 -20.84 -15.05 -22.76
C ASN A 170 -20.83 -14.32 -24.11
N GLU A 171 -21.97 -14.28 -24.82
CA GLU A 171 -22.10 -13.54 -26.09
C GLU A 171 -21.83 -12.04 -25.91
N LEU A 172 -22.36 -11.44 -24.84
CA LEU A 172 -22.11 -10.03 -24.51
C LEU A 172 -20.65 -9.77 -24.14
N ASP A 173 -20.00 -10.66 -23.38
CA ASP A 173 -18.56 -10.56 -23.11
C ASP A 173 -17.75 -10.68 -24.40
N GLU A 174 -18.08 -11.65 -25.26
CA GLU A 174 -17.43 -11.90 -26.54
C GLU A 174 -17.61 -10.77 -27.56
N ALA A 175 -18.67 -9.98 -27.45
CA ALA A 175 -18.89 -8.84 -28.33
C ALA A 175 -17.90 -7.68 -28.07
N ASN A 176 -17.23 -7.63 -26.91
CA ASN A 176 -16.30 -6.56 -26.61
C ASN A 176 -15.05 -6.64 -27.50
N PRO A 177 -14.67 -5.57 -28.22
CA PRO A 177 -13.53 -5.59 -29.12
C PRO A 177 -12.20 -5.80 -28.38
N VAL A 178 -12.14 -5.44 -27.10
CA VAL A 178 -10.97 -5.68 -26.23
C VAL A 178 -11.37 -6.42 -24.97
N ARG A 179 -10.83 -7.62 -24.80
CA ARG A 179 -11.20 -8.53 -23.72
C ARG A 179 -10.18 -9.64 -23.51
N TYR A 180 -10.28 -10.30 -22.36
CA TYR A 180 -9.73 -11.65 -22.20
C TYR A 180 -10.56 -12.64 -23.02
N ARG A 181 -9.89 -13.49 -23.79
CA ARG A 181 -10.57 -14.65 -24.37
C ARG A 181 -10.79 -15.68 -23.28
N ARG A 182 -12.06 -15.92 -22.97
CA ARG A 182 -12.52 -16.89 -21.97
C ARG A 182 -13.63 -17.72 -22.58
N SER A 183 -13.74 -18.96 -22.14
CA SER A 183 -14.92 -19.79 -22.34
C SER A 183 -16.03 -19.37 -21.36
N MET A 184 -17.27 -19.75 -21.67
CA MET A 184 -18.41 -19.60 -20.76
C MET A 184 -18.13 -20.24 -19.38
N TYR A 185 -17.41 -21.38 -19.36
CA TYR A 185 -17.01 -22.04 -18.11
C TYR A 185 -16.06 -21.18 -17.28
N GLU A 186 -15.06 -20.56 -17.91
CA GLU A 186 -14.12 -19.68 -17.22
C GLU A 186 -14.81 -18.41 -16.71
N LEU A 187 -15.68 -17.80 -17.52
CA LEU A 187 -16.48 -16.65 -17.10
C LEU A 187 -17.32 -16.99 -15.85
N ALA A 188 -18.02 -18.13 -15.87
CA ALA A 188 -18.82 -18.58 -14.75
C ALA A 188 -17.97 -18.91 -13.51
N THR A 189 -16.84 -19.58 -13.71
CA THR A 189 -15.92 -19.97 -12.63
C THR A 189 -15.33 -18.75 -11.94
N LEU A 190 -14.79 -17.79 -12.70
CA LEU A 190 -14.19 -16.57 -12.14
C LEU A 190 -15.23 -15.68 -11.46
N THR A 191 -16.43 -15.58 -12.05
CA THR A 191 -17.54 -14.82 -11.45
C THR A 191 -17.95 -15.41 -10.10
N ARG A 192 -18.03 -16.74 -9.98
CA ARG A 192 -18.39 -17.44 -8.72
C ARG A 192 -17.25 -17.53 -7.72
N ALA A 193 -16.00 -17.44 -8.17
CA ALA A 193 -14.83 -17.40 -7.29
C ALA A 193 -14.79 -16.11 -6.46
N GLU A 194 -15.45 -15.05 -6.93
CA GLU A 194 -15.63 -13.79 -6.20
C GLU A 194 -14.30 -13.17 -5.72
N ALA A 195 -13.21 -13.33 -6.48
CA ALA A 195 -11.86 -13.04 -6.01
C ALA A 195 -11.70 -11.66 -5.34
N ILE A 196 -12.10 -10.60 -6.05
CA ILE A 196 -12.04 -9.22 -5.59
C ILE A 196 -13.06 -8.99 -4.46
N ALA A 197 -14.28 -9.49 -4.60
CA ALA A 197 -15.31 -9.34 -3.58
C ALA A 197 -14.88 -10.00 -2.25
N SER A 198 -14.32 -11.21 -2.29
CA SER A 198 -13.77 -11.92 -1.14
C SER A 198 -12.72 -11.08 -0.42
N ILE A 199 -11.74 -10.52 -1.14
CA ILE A 199 -10.70 -9.64 -0.55
C ILE A 199 -11.34 -8.49 0.24
N TYR A 200 -12.33 -7.82 -0.37
CA TYR A 200 -13.00 -6.68 0.24
C TYR A 200 -14.16 -7.06 1.17
N LYS A 201 -14.38 -8.35 1.44
CA LYS A 201 -15.49 -8.88 2.26
C LYS A 201 -16.87 -8.46 1.73
N LEU A 202 -16.99 -8.42 0.41
CA LEU A 202 -18.19 -8.16 -0.38
C LEU A 202 -18.70 -9.47 -1.01
N LYS A 203 -19.83 -9.39 -1.71
CA LYS A 203 -20.42 -10.47 -2.50
C LYS A 203 -20.76 -10.00 -3.91
N HIS A 204 -20.55 -10.85 -4.90
CA HIS A 204 -20.98 -10.55 -6.26
C HIS A 204 -22.51 -10.61 -6.37
N ARG A 205 -23.06 -9.68 -7.13
CA ARG A 205 -24.39 -9.75 -7.71
C ARG A 205 -24.27 -9.48 -9.20
N ILE A 206 -24.99 -10.26 -9.99
CA ILE A 206 -24.94 -10.17 -11.45
C ILE A 206 -26.29 -9.64 -11.90
N TYR A 207 -26.27 -8.57 -12.65
CA TYR A 207 -27.46 -7.92 -13.19
C TYR A 207 -27.42 -7.94 -14.71
N VAL A 208 -28.59 -8.07 -15.33
CA VAL A 208 -28.78 -7.98 -16.78
C VAL A 208 -29.83 -6.91 -17.10
N ALA A 209 -29.65 -6.23 -18.23
CA ALA A 209 -30.65 -5.37 -18.83
C ALA A 209 -31.20 -6.06 -20.09
N GLU A 210 -32.52 -6.16 -20.17
CA GLU A 210 -33.23 -6.79 -21.28
C GLU A 210 -34.04 -5.75 -22.07
N GLU A 211 -34.03 -5.90 -23.40
CA GLU A 211 -34.93 -5.20 -24.30
C GLU A 211 -35.68 -6.26 -25.14
N ALA A 212 -37.02 -6.20 -25.13
CA ALA A 212 -37.87 -7.17 -25.83
C ALA A 212 -37.55 -8.65 -25.54
N GLY A 213 -37.10 -8.96 -24.31
CA GLY A 213 -36.76 -10.32 -23.87
C GLY A 213 -35.35 -10.81 -24.24
N THR A 214 -34.51 -9.95 -24.78
CA THR A 214 -33.10 -10.25 -25.09
C THR A 214 -32.19 -9.44 -24.18
N ALA A 215 -31.22 -10.08 -23.52
CA ALA A 215 -30.22 -9.36 -22.73
C ALA A 215 -29.27 -8.58 -23.64
N ILE A 216 -29.13 -7.28 -23.39
CA ILE A 216 -28.31 -6.36 -24.20
C ILE A 216 -27.11 -5.79 -23.43
N ALA A 217 -27.09 -5.97 -22.11
CA ALA A 217 -25.97 -5.65 -21.25
C ALA A 217 -26.01 -6.47 -19.95
N PHE A 218 -24.86 -6.62 -19.32
CA PHE A 218 -24.75 -7.14 -17.96
C PHE A 218 -23.71 -6.36 -17.15
N ALA A 219 -23.85 -6.40 -15.82
CA ALA A 219 -22.81 -5.97 -14.90
C ALA A 219 -22.71 -6.89 -13.69
N ILE A 220 -21.49 -7.11 -13.23
CA ILE A 220 -21.15 -7.80 -11.99
C ILE A 220 -20.75 -6.71 -11.00
N VAL A 221 -21.46 -6.62 -9.88
CA VAL A 221 -21.18 -5.66 -8.81
C VAL A 221 -20.83 -6.42 -7.53
N ALA A 222 -19.79 -5.98 -6.83
CA ALA A 222 -19.47 -6.42 -5.49
C ALA A 222 -20.16 -5.50 -4.49
N VAL A 223 -21.11 -6.04 -3.73
CA VAL A 223 -21.91 -5.30 -2.74
C VAL A 223 -21.73 -5.90 -1.34
N LYS A 224 -22.14 -5.16 -0.31
CA LYS A 224 -22.06 -5.65 1.06
C LYS A 224 -22.89 -6.92 1.23
N ALA A 225 -22.30 -7.93 1.86
CA ALA A 225 -23.02 -9.12 2.30
C ALA A 225 -23.71 -8.84 3.67
N GLN A 226 -24.11 -9.88 4.40
CA GLN A 226 -24.65 -9.76 5.76
C GLN A 226 -23.62 -9.27 6.80
N TRP A 227 -22.35 -9.08 6.42
CA TRP A 227 -21.26 -8.70 7.31
C TRP A 227 -21.06 -7.18 7.35
N GLU A 228 -20.64 -6.67 8.50
CA GLU A 228 -20.19 -5.28 8.62
C GLU A 228 -18.80 -5.13 7.98
N THR A 229 -18.77 -4.62 6.75
CA THR A 229 -17.53 -4.23 6.07
C THR A 229 -17.51 -2.72 5.82
N GLY A 230 -16.36 -2.09 6.11
CA GLY A 230 -16.06 -0.71 5.74
C GLY A 230 -15.69 -0.56 4.25
N SER A 231 -15.55 -1.66 3.51
CA SER A 231 -15.24 -1.62 2.08
C SER A 231 -16.39 -1.01 1.27
N GLN A 232 -16.04 -0.15 0.32
CA GLN A 232 -17.01 0.43 -0.60
C GLN A 232 -17.44 -0.60 -1.66
N PRO A 233 -18.76 -0.70 -1.93
CA PRO A 233 -19.27 -1.44 -3.08
C PRO A 233 -18.63 -0.97 -4.39
N ARG A 234 -18.42 -1.89 -5.32
CA ARG A 234 -17.75 -1.59 -6.59
C ARG A 234 -18.22 -2.44 -7.74
N VAL A 235 -18.10 -1.90 -8.94
CA VAL A 235 -18.29 -2.66 -10.17
C VAL A 235 -17.05 -3.51 -10.43
N ILE A 236 -17.28 -4.78 -10.76
CA ILE A 236 -16.23 -5.75 -11.05
C ILE A 236 -16.04 -5.90 -12.55
N GLU A 237 -17.14 -6.09 -13.27
CA GLU A 237 -17.12 -6.30 -14.71
C GLU A 237 -18.45 -5.86 -15.32
N TRP A 238 -18.43 -5.47 -16.59
CA TRP A 238 -19.63 -5.18 -17.37
C TRP A 238 -19.38 -5.46 -18.85
N ALA A 239 -20.46 -5.66 -19.59
CA ALA A 239 -20.42 -5.76 -21.04
C ALA A 239 -21.76 -5.38 -21.68
N GLY A 240 -21.74 -5.15 -22.99
CA GLY A 240 -22.92 -4.84 -23.80
C GLY A 240 -23.11 -3.36 -24.04
N GLU A 241 -24.35 -2.93 -24.27
CA GLU A 241 -24.67 -1.54 -24.58
C GLU A 241 -24.37 -0.61 -23.38
N ALA A 242 -23.59 0.45 -23.60
CA ALA A 242 -23.12 1.36 -22.55
C ALA A 242 -24.26 2.04 -21.75
N GLU A 243 -25.33 2.47 -22.41
CA GLU A 243 -26.49 3.08 -21.73
C GLU A 243 -27.25 2.06 -20.87
N ALA A 244 -27.40 0.83 -21.36
CA ALA A 244 -28.02 -0.24 -20.61
C ALA A 244 -27.13 -0.69 -19.43
N ALA A 245 -25.81 -0.74 -19.60
CA ALA A 245 -24.87 -0.99 -18.52
C ALA A 245 -24.94 0.11 -17.44
N ALA A 246 -24.93 1.38 -17.81
CA ALA A 246 -25.10 2.49 -16.86
C ALA A 246 -26.43 2.40 -16.09
N LEU A 247 -27.52 2.00 -16.77
CA LEU A 247 -28.82 1.76 -16.14
C LEU A 247 -28.75 0.60 -15.13
N ILE A 248 -28.06 -0.50 -15.45
CA ILE A 248 -27.82 -1.61 -14.52
C ILE A 248 -27.14 -1.10 -13.24
N LEU A 249 -26.07 -0.31 -13.39
CA LEU A 249 -25.33 0.23 -12.25
C LEU A 249 -26.18 1.14 -11.37
N ALA A 250 -27.02 1.99 -11.99
CA ALA A 250 -27.95 2.84 -11.27
C ALA A 250 -29.01 2.02 -10.49
N CYS A 251 -29.58 0.99 -11.12
CA CYS A 251 -30.49 0.06 -10.46
C CYS A 251 -29.80 -0.70 -9.31
N ALA A 252 -28.54 -1.11 -9.47
CA ALA A 252 -27.77 -1.77 -8.42
C ALA A 252 -27.57 -0.87 -7.19
N VAL A 253 -27.33 0.44 -7.39
CA VAL A 253 -27.29 1.41 -6.27
C VAL A 253 -28.61 1.42 -5.50
N ARG A 254 -29.74 1.50 -6.22
CA ARG A 254 -31.08 1.54 -5.62
C ARG A 254 -31.44 0.24 -4.91
N GLU A 255 -31.33 -0.90 -5.58
CA GLU A 255 -31.75 -2.21 -5.07
C GLU A 255 -30.94 -2.68 -3.87
N ASN A 256 -29.65 -2.32 -3.80
CA ASN A 256 -28.80 -2.67 -2.68
C ASN A 256 -28.72 -1.54 -1.62
N SER A 257 -29.50 -0.46 -1.79
CA SER A 257 -29.51 0.70 -0.88
C SER A 257 -28.10 1.26 -0.62
N LEU A 258 -27.30 1.39 -1.68
CA LEU A 258 -25.91 1.81 -1.58
C LEU A 258 -25.83 3.34 -1.42
N SER A 259 -24.98 3.80 -0.51
CA SER A 259 -24.63 5.23 -0.43
C SER A 259 -23.77 5.67 -1.62
N GLU A 260 -23.03 4.74 -2.22
CA GLU A 260 -22.08 4.95 -3.30
C GLU A 260 -21.70 3.61 -3.95
N LEU A 261 -21.48 3.62 -5.26
CA LEU A 261 -20.91 2.51 -6.03
C LEU A 261 -19.71 3.01 -6.82
N GLY A 262 -18.53 2.48 -6.51
CA GLY A 262 -17.28 2.81 -7.21
C GLY A 262 -17.16 2.06 -8.54
N LEU A 263 -16.65 2.72 -9.57
CA LEU A 263 -16.44 2.13 -10.89
C LEU A 263 -15.19 2.72 -11.54
N PHE A 264 -14.28 1.86 -11.97
CA PHE A 264 -13.14 2.29 -12.78
C PHE A 264 -13.46 2.09 -14.26
N VAL A 265 -13.30 3.16 -15.04
CA VAL A 265 -13.58 3.15 -16.48
C VAL A 265 -12.30 3.53 -17.24
N PRO A 266 -11.73 2.60 -18.04
CA PRO A 266 -10.59 2.89 -18.90
C PRO A 266 -10.87 4.04 -19.87
N TRP A 267 -9.83 4.80 -20.24
CA TRP A 267 -9.96 5.99 -21.09
C TRP A 267 -10.61 5.70 -22.46
N GLN A 268 -10.50 4.45 -22.95
CA GLN A 268 -11.06 3.95 -24.20
C GLN A 268 -12.60 3.85 -24.19
N GLU A 269 -13.20 3.67 -23.02
CA GLU A 269 -14.64 3.39 -22.87
C GLU A 269 -15.49 4.66 -22.99
N LYS A 270 -15.39 5.37 -24.12
CA LYS A 270 -16.05 6.66 -24.34
C LYS A 270 -17.57 6.57 -24.21
N ALA A 271 -18.18 5.51 -24.74
CA ALA A 271 -19.63 5.33 -24.68
C ALA A 271 -20.12 5.19 -23.24
N LEU A 272 -19.44 4.40 -22.41
CA LEU A 272 -19.79 4.26 -20.99
C LEU A 272 -19.49 5.56 -20.22
N GLN A 273 -18.35 6.20 -20.46
CA GLN A 273 -18.03 7.50 -19.86
C GLN A 273 -19.14 8.53 -20.13
N SER A 274 -19.68 8.57 -21.35
CA SER A 274 -20.80 9.44 -21.71
C SER A 274 -22.14 9.00 -21.12
N ALA A 275 -22.38 7.70 -20.99
CA ALA A 275 -23.56 7.19 -20.29
C ALA A 275 -23.55 7.53 -18.78
N LEU A 276 -22.36 7.71 -18.20
CA LEU A 276 -22.12 8.08 -16.81
C LEU A 276 -22.04 9.60 -16.57
N GLU A 277 -22.28 10.46 -17.56
CA GLU A 277 -22.04 11.91 -17.47
C GLU A 277 -22.73 12.71 -16.33
N PRO A 278 -23.75 12.26 -15.58
CA PRO A 278 -24.12 12.97 -14.35
C PRO A 278 -23.21 12.63 -13.15
N ALA A 279 -22.29 11.67 -13.25
CA ALA A 279 -21.41 11.22 -12.16
C ALA A 279 -20.06 11.96 -12.13
N SER A 280 -19.59 12.25 -10.92
CA SER A 280 -18.23 12.76 -10.70
C SER A 280 -17.21 11.64 -10.85
N TYR A 281 -16.01 12.00 -11.34
CA TYR A 281 -14.89 11.09 -11.43
C TYR A 281 -13.57 11.76 -11.07
N GLU A 282 -12.59 10.94 -10.69
CA GLU A 282 -11.18 11.32 -10.53
C GLU A 282 -10.31 10.63 -11.60
N PRO A 283 -9.39 11.35 -12.27
CA PRO A 283 -8.41 10.73 -13.17
C PRO A 283 -7.44 9.85 -12.38
N THR A 284 -7.15 8.65 -12.89
CA THR A 284 -6.18 7.71 -12.32
C THR A 284 -5.51 6.90 -13.44
N THR A 285 -4.57 6.01 -13.12
CA THR A 285 -3.95 5.06 -14.06
C THR A 285 -4.48 3.65 -13.84
N ASN A 286 -4.15 2.69 -14.72
CA ASN A 286 -4.48 1.30 -14.42
C ASN A 286 -3.93 0.89 -13.06
N SER A 287 -4.69 0.03 -12.38
CA SER A 287 -4.21 -0.63 -11.18
C SER A 287 -3.25 -1.76 -11.55
N GLY A 288 -1.99 -1.62 -11.15
CA GLY A 288 -0.93 -2.60 -11.44
C GLY A 288 0.08 -2.11 -12.48
N THR A 289 0.90 -3.03 -12.98
CA THR A 289 2.03 -2.72 -13.87
C THR A 289 2.15 -3.72 -15.03
N VAL A 290 2.79 -3.30 -16.12
CA VAL A 290 3.04 -4.12 -17.32
C VAL A 290 4.53 -4.23 -17.58
N LYS A 291 4.98 -5.42 -18.03
CA LYS A 291 6.29 -5.60 -18.65
C LYS A 291 6.08 -6.12 -20.06
N ILE A 292 6.51 -5.36 -21.07
CA ILE A 292 6.67 -5.89 -22.42
C ILE A 292 7.90 -6.80 -22.39
N VAL A 293 7.67 -8.11 -22.47
CA VAL A 293 8.74 -9.12 -22.42
C VAL A 293 9.40 -9.24 -23.79
N ASN A 294 8.58 -9.20 -24.86
CA ASN A 294 9.07 -9.27 -26.22
C ASN A 294 8.40 -8.21 -27.12
N PRO A 295 9.04 -7.05 -27.32
CA PRO A 295 8.49 -5.97 -28.14
C PRO A 295 8.19 -6.36 -29.59
N MET A 296 9.07 -7.17 -30.22
CA MET A 296 8.91 -7.58 -31.62
C MET A 296 7.71 -8.52 -31.79
N ARG A 297 7.58 -9.51 -30.90
CA ARG A 297 6.44 -10.43 -30.89
C ARG A 297 5.15 -9.68 -30.59
N LEU A 298 5.17 -8.74 -29.64
CA LEU A 298 4.02 -7.89 -29.36
C LEU A 298 3.60 -7.11 -30.60
N TRP A 299 4.56 -6.49 -31.28
CA TRP A 299 4.33 -5.73 -32.51
C TRP A 299 3.70 -6.58 -33.61
N GLU A 300 4.27 -7.76 -33.89
CA GLU A 300 3.73 -8.73 -34.86
C GLU A 300 2.28 -9.09 -34.53
N ARG A 301 1.99 -9.35 -33.26
CA ARG A 301 0.63 -9.70 -32.80
C ARG A 301 -0.36 -8.55 -32.92
N LEU A 302 0.10 -7.29 -32.83
CA LEU A 302 -0.73 -6.10 -32.97
C LEU A 302 -0.96 -5.67 -34.43
N GLN A 303 -0.17 -6.19 -35.39
CA GLN A 303 -0.31 -5.82 -36.81
C GLN A 303 -1.75 -5.91 -37.33
N PRO A 304 -2.52 -7.00 -37.12
CA PRO A 304 -3.89 -7.08 -37.62
C PRO A 304 -4.78 -5.94 -37.13
N TYR A 305 -4.58 -5.49 -35.89
CA TYR A 305 -5.32 -4.36 -35.31
C TYR A 305 -4.90 -3.03 -35.93
N LEU A 306 -3.59 -2.79 -36.10
CA LEU A 306 -3.11 -1.58 -36.77
C LEU A 306 -3.62 -1.47 -38.21
N PHE A 307 -3.62 -2.59 -38.94
CA PHE A 307 -4.15 -2.67 -40.30
C PHE A 307 -5.67 -2.46 -40.38
N GLU A 308 -6.43 -2.91 -39.38
CA GLU A 308 -7.86 -2.63 -39.27
C GLU A 308 -8.13 -1.14 -39.03
N ARG A 309 -7.32 -0.46 -38.19
CA ARG A 309 -7.47 0.98 -37.95
C ARG A 309 -7.21 1.79 -39.20
N ASN A 310 -6.08 1.55 -39.86
CA ASN A 310 -5.74 2.22 -41.12
C ASN A 310 -4.66 1.46 -41.89
N LYS A 311 -5.07 0.74 -42.95
CA LYS A 311 -4.18 -0.09 -43.77
C LYS A 311 -3.04 0.69 -44.43
N GLU A 312 -3.31 1.90 -44.92
CA GLU A 312 -2.28 2.71 -45.61
C GLU A 312 -1.22 3.18 -44.61
N LEU A 313 -1.64 3.75 -43.48
CA LEU A 313 -0.74 4.25 -42.45
C LEU A 313 0.02 3.11 -41.75
N ALA A 314 -0.63 1.97 -41.49
CA ALA A 314 0.01 0.80 -40.88
C ALA A 314 1.16 0.24 -41.74
N SER A 315 1.09 0.39 -43.08
CA SER A 315 2.18 -0.05 -43.97
C SER A 315 3.42 0.87 -43.96
N ARG A 316 3.29 2.06 -43.35
CA ARG A 316 4.33 3.11 -43.28
C ARG A 316 5.03 3.15 -41.92
N ILE A 317 4.72 2.19 -41.05
CA ILE A 317 5.30 2.07 -39.72
C ILE A 317 5.86 0.67 -39.50
N SER A 318 7.03 0.57 -38.88
CA SER A 318 7.64 -0.71 -38.54
C SER A 318 8.45 -0.60 -37.25
N LEU A 319 8.67 -1.74 -36.60
CA LEU A 319 9.42 -1.83 -35.35
C LEU A 319 10.57 -2.82 -35.51
N ALA A 320 11.75 -2.43 -35.05
CA ALA A 320 12.94 -3.27 -35.02
C ALA A 320 13.60 -3.21 -33.63
N ASP A 321 14.47 -4.17 -33.35
CA ASP A 321 15.34 -4.12 -32.17
C ASP A 321 16.36 -2.98 -32.34
N ALA A 322 16.53 -2.14 -31.32
CA ALA A 322 17.47 -1.03 -31.38
C ALA A 322 18.95 -1.48 -31.40
N ASN A 323 19.23 -2.75 -31.06
CA ASN A 323 20.57 -3.34 -30.97
C ASN A 323 21.54 -2.54 -30.07
N THR A 324 21.01 -1.79 -29.09
CA THR A 324 21.79 -0.94 -28.18
C THR A 324 22.34 -1.71 -26.97
N GLY A 325 21.87 -2.93 -26.74
CA GLY A 325 22.13 -3.71 -25.52
C GLY A 325 21.27 -3.28 -24.32
N GLU A 326 20.43 -2.26 -24.47
CA GLU A 326 19.45 -1.85 -23.47
C GLU A 326 18.20 -2.74 -23.56
N GLU A 327 17.76 -3.27 -22.43
CA GLU A 327 16.64 -4.20 -22.38
C GLU A 327 15.31 -3.54 -22.80
N GLY A 328 14.74 -4.01 -23.92
CA GLY A 328 13.45 -3.56 -24.41
C GLY A 328 13.48 -2.24 -25.20
N ALA A 329 14.65 -1.69 -25.50
CA ALA A 329 14.79 -0.57 -26.43
C ALA A 329 14.48 -1.01 -27.86
N VAL A 330 13.75 -0.17 -28.60
CA VAL A 330 13.29 -0.48 -29.95
C VAL A 330 13.53 0.70 -30.89
N GLU A 331 13.64 0.42 -32.18
CA GLU A 331 13.64 1.42 -33.23
C GLU A 331 12.28 1.41 -33.92
N LEU A 332 11.52 2.50 -33.77
CA LEU A 332 10.27 2.72 -34.48
C LEU A 332 10.56 3.51 -35.75
N THR A 333 10.34 2.91 -36.91
CA THR A 333 10.45 3.61 -38.20
C THR A 333 9.08 4.08 -38.64
N VAL A 334 8.92 5.39 -38.85
CA VAL A 334 7.70 6.03 -39.37
C VAL A 334 8.07 6.80 -40.64
N ASP A 335 7.45 6.48 -41.77
CA ASP A 335 7.77 7.10 -43.07
C ASP A 335 9.25 7.01 -43.47
N GLY A 336 9.92 5.93 -43.09
CA GLY A 336 11.34 5.73 -43.35
C GLY A 336 12.27 6.53 -42.43
N ILE A 337 11.72 7.26 -41.45
CA ILE A 337 12.49 7.93 -40.40
C ILE A 337 12.48 7.05 -39.16
N ALA A 338 13.68 6.68 -38.68
CA ALA A 338 13.87 5.87 -37.49
C ALA A 338 13.92 6.73 -36.22
N TYR A 339 13.21 6.28 -35.18
CA TYR A 339 13.17 6.87 -33.85
C TYR A 339 13.54 5.80 -32.82
N SER A 340 14.56 6.06 -32.00
CA SER A 340 14.88 5.19 -30.87
C SER A 340 13.90 5.44 -29.74
N LEU A 341 13.27 4.37 -29.23
CA LEU A 341 12.37 4.43 -28.09
C LEU A 341 12.88 3.53 -26.96
N HIS A 342 12.95 4.09 -25.76
CA HIS A 342 13.11 3.32 -24.54
C HIS A 342 11.84 2.52 -24.23
N ALA A 343 11.96 1.50 -23.38
CA ALA A 343 10.83 0.65 -23.03
C ALA A 343 9.67 1.42 -22.35
N ASP A 344 9.94 2.52 -21.65
CA ASP A 344 8.91 3.42 -21.10
C ASP A 344 8.14 4.15 -22.19
N GLU A 345 8.83 4.70 -23.18
CA GLU A 345 8.24 5.41 -24.32
C GLU A 345 7.40 4.45 -25.17
N LEU A 346 7.89 3.22 -25.42
CA LEU A 346 7.11 2.18 -26.10
C LEU A 346 5.86 1.79 -25.29
N THR A 347 5.97 1.68 -23.97
CA THR A 347 4.84 1.32 -23.11
C THR A 347 3.76 2.40 -23.17
N THR A 348 4.13 3.67 -23.00
CA THR A 348 3.15 4.77 -23.05
C THR A 348 2.59 4.94 -24.46
N LEU A 349 3.39 4.77 -25.53
CA LEU A 349 2.91 4.75 -26.93
C LEU A 349 1.76 3.75 -27.11
N LEU A 350 1.90 2.55 -26.54
CA LEU A 350 0.95 1.47 -26.75
C LEU A 350 -0.32 1.63 -25.91
N PHE A 351 -0.25 2.22 -24.72
CA PHE A 351 -1.34 2.11 -23.73
C PHE A 351 -1.93 3.43 -23.25
N ASP A 352 -1.21 4.55 -23.39
CA ASP A 352 -1.59 5.82 -22.77
C ASP A 352 -2.28 6.73 -23.78
N PRO A 353 -3.35 7.46 -23.38
CA PRO A 353 -4.00 8.42 -24.28
C PRO A 353 -3.09 9.59 -24.63
N GLU A 354 -2.11 9.90 -23.77
CA GLU A 354 -1.13 10.97 -23.93
C GLU A 354 0.28 10.36 -23.75
N PRO A 355 0.85 9.76 -24.81
CA PRO A 355 2.11 9.03 -24.70
C PRO A 355 3.30 9.98 -24.48
N GLN A 356 4.29 9.53 -23.71
CA GLN A 356 5.52 10.28 -23.43
C GLN A 356 6.55 9.94 -24.51
N LEU A 357 6.61 10.76 -25.57
CA LEU A 357 7.44 10.52 -26.76
C LEU A 357 8.40 11.68 -27.04
N PRO A 358 9.48 11.45 -27.80
CA PRO A 358 10.30 12.52 -28.38
C PRO A 358 9.43 13.52 -29.14
N ALA A 359 9.78 14.82 -29.07
CA ALA A 359 8.96 15.91 -29.60
C ALA A 359 8.66 15.77 -31.09
N GLU A 360 9.63 15.27 -31.87
CA GLU A 360 9.49 15.02 -33.31
C GLU A 360 8.48 13.90 -33.62
N LEU A 361 8.33 12.94 -32.71
CA LEU A 361 7.44 11.79 -32.86
C LEU A 361 6.03 12.08 -32.29
N ALA A 362 5.93 12.81 -31.19
CA ALA A 362 4.68 13.14 -30.53
C ALA A 362 3.68 13.88 -31.45
N GLY A 363 4.20 14.72 -32.35
CA GLY A 363 3.42 15.46 -33.35
C GLY A 363 3.14 14.69 -34.66
N ASN A 364 3.63 13.46 -34.80
CA ASN A 364 3.51 12.71 -36.06
C ASN A 364 2.07 12.19 -36.25
N SER A 365 1.46 12.54 -37.38
CA SER A 365 0.06 12.21 -37.68
C SER A 365 -0.20 10.71 -37.85
N ILE A 366 0.79 9.93 -38.30
CA ILE A 366 0.69 8.47 -38.39
C ILE A 366 0.61 7.86 -37.00
N VAL A 367 1.48 8.32 -36.11
CA VAL A 367 1.52 7.85 -34.72
C VAL A 367 0.20 8.16 -34.02
N GLN A 368 -0.29 9.39 -34.12
CA GLN A 368 -1.57 9.80 -33.52
C GLN A 368 -2.79 9.07 -34.10
N ALA A 369 -2.74 8.63 -35.36
CA ALA A 369 -3.83 7.91 -35.98
C ALA A 369 -3.86 6.41 -35.61
N LEU A 370 -2.69 5.81 -35.37
CA LEU A 370 -2.56 4.38 -35.10
C LEU A 370 -2.51 4.04 -33.60
N PHE A 371 -2.04 4.97 -32.77
CA PHE A 371 -1.83 4.78 -31.33
C PHE A 371 -2.65 5.75 -30.48
N PRO A 372 -2.85 5.44 -29.19
CA PRO A 372 -2.51 4.18 -28.52
C PRO A 372 -3.38 3.00 -28.97
N CYS A 373 -2.94 1.79 -28.66
CA CYS A 373 -3.74 0.57 -28.86
C CYS A 373 -4.84 0.48 -27.79
N LEU A 374 -6.01 -0.04 -28.18
CA LEU A 374 -7.05 -0.35 -27.18
C LEU A 374 -6.56 -1.52 -26.31
N CYS A 375 -6.25 -1.27 -25.04
CA CYS A 375 -5.89 -2.33 -24.10
C CYS A 375 -6.74 -2.18 -22.85
N HIS A 376 -7.69 -3.09 -22.67
CA HIS A 376 -8.49 -3.20 -21.46
C HIS A 376 -7.76 -4.09 -20.47
N THR A 377 -6.99 -3.47 -19.60
CA THR A 377 -6.34 -4.15 -18.49
C THR A 377 -7.12 -3.99 -17.20
N HIS A 378 -8.44 -3.80 -17.26
CA HIS A 378 -9.24 -3.77 -16.06
C HIS A 378 -10.06 -5.03 -15.79
N ARG A 379 -10.11 -5.98 -16.75
CA ARG A 379 -11.07 -7.08 -16.69
C ARG A 379 -10.66 -8.32 -15.89
N VAL A 380 -9.40 -8.43 -15.43
CA VAL A 380 -8.99 -9.31 -14.32
C VAL A 380 -7.67 -8.73 -13.79
N PHE A 381 -7.72 -7.55 -13.16
CA PHE A 381 -6.55 -7.00 -12.48
C PHE A 381 -6.91 -6.56 -11.08
N ILE A 382 -6.28 -7.26 -10.14
CA ILE A 382 -6.26 -6.91 -8.74
C ILE A 382 -5.49 -5.59 -8.67
N SER A 383 -6.12 -4.51 -8.22
CA SER A 383 -5.39 -3.47 -7.55
C SER A 383 -5.15 -4.00 -6.14
N SER A 384 -3.89 -4.23 -5.78
CA SER A 384 -3.52 -4.30 -4.37
C SER A 384 -3.45 -2.87 -3.80
N GLU A 385 -4.52 -2.07 -3.88
CA GLU A 385 -4.57 -0.77 -3.21
C GLU A 385 -5.00 -0.86 -1.74
N LYS A 386 -4.95 -2.05 -1.15
CA LYS A 386 -4.89 -2.21 0.31
C LYS A 386 -3.90 -3.29 0.69
N GLU A 387 -2.63 -3.05 0.40
CA GLU A 387 -1.54 -3.56 1.25
C GLU A 387 -0.30 -2.67 1.10
N ARG A 388 -0.42 -1.39 1.48
CA ARG A 388 0.55 -0.94 2.48
C ARG A 388 0.35 -1.94 3.62
N LEU A 389 1.28 -2.88 3.75
CA LEU A 389 1.35 -3.86 4.83
C LEU A 389 0.66 -3.25 6.04
N ARG A 390 -0.44 -3.85 6.52
CA ARG A 390 -1.08 -3.43 7.77
C ARG A 390 -0.13 -3.79 8.91
N MET A 391 0.99 -3.10 8.94
CA MET A 391 2.03 -3.21 9.93
C MET A 391 1.61 -2.32 11.08
N ILE A 392 1.45 -2.88 12.26
CA ILE A 392 1.38 -2.12 13.49
C ILE A 392 2.79 -2.12 14.08
N PHE A 393 3.41 -0.95 14.12
CA PHE A 393 4.75 -0.79 14.64
C PHE A 393 4.76 0.30 15.71
N ASP A 394 5.10 -0.07 16.94
CA ASP A 394 5.09 0.84 18.08
C ASP A 394 6.42 1.58 18.20
N CYS A 395 6.44 2.87 17.86
CA CYS A 395 7.68 3.63 17.84
C CYS A 395 8.16 4.11 19.22
N HIS A 396 7.43 3.81 20.30
CA HIS A 396 7.71 4.37 21.61
C HIS A 396 7.39 3.38 22.74
N THR A 397 8.37 2.58 23.12
CA THR A 397 8.29 1.65 24.25
C THR A 397 9.53 1.71 25.12
N HIS A 398 9.38 1.44 26.42
CA HIS A 398 10.47 1.45 27.39
C HIS A 398 10.61 0.08 28.07
N LEU A 399 11.81 -0.19 28.58
CA LEU A 399 12.05 -1.25 29.55
C LEU A 399 12.49 -0.65 30.88
N PHE A 400 11.98 -1.20 31.98
CA PHE A 400 12.40 -0.84 33.33
C PHE A 400 12.73 -2.10 34.11
N GLY A 401 14.04 -2.36 34.23
CA GLY A 401 14.57 -3.41 35.10
C GLY A 401 14.64 -2.95 36.57
N PRO A 402 14.91 -3.87 37.50
CA PRO A 402 15.10 -3.53 38.90
C PRO A 402 16.17 -2.45 39.08
N GLY A 403 15.78 -1.32 39.70
CA GLY A 403 16.69 -0.20 39.97
C GLY A 403 16.89 0.79 38.82
N HIS A 404 16.33 0.56 37.63
CA HIS A 404 16.45 1.50 36.50
C HIS A 404 15.55 2.74 36.66
N PHE A 405 14.48 2.62 37.44
CA PHE A 405 13.55 3.70 37.74
C PHE A 405 13.63 4.03 39.23
N GLY A 406 14.33 5.12 39.57
CA GLY A 406 14.68 5.44 40.95
C GLY A 406 14.72 6.93 41.25
N GLY A 407 15.35 7.27 42.37
CA GLY A 407 15.67 8.64 42.75
C GLY A 407 14.45 9.60 42.76
N PRO A 408 14.65 10.85 42.33
CA PRO A 408 13.59 11.85 42.26
C PRO A 408 12.37 11.42 41.43
N THR A 409 12.57 10.71 40.33
CA THR A 409 11.48 10.25 39.46
C THR A 409 10.60 9.24 40.17
N LEU A 410 11.17 8.26 40.87
CA LEU A 410 10.38 7.32 41.67
C LEU A 410 9.64 8.03 42.82
N ALA A 411 10.29 8.96 43.51
CA ALA A 411 9.64 9.75 44.57
C ALA A 411 8.46 10.57 44.03
N ALA A 412 8.62 11.17 42.85
CA ALA A 412 7.57 11.92 42.18
C ALA A 412 6.43 11.01 41.69
N ALA A 413 6.74 9.82 41.19
CA ALA A 413 5.76 8.81 40.77
C ALA A 413 4.93 8.33 41.95
N LYS A 414 5.56 8.04 43.10
CA LYS A 414 4.87 7.68 44.34
C LYS A 414 3.95 8.79 44.85
N ARG A 415 4.38 10.04 44.73
CA ARG A 415 3.54 11.19 45.07
C ARG A 415 2.32 11.31 44.14
N ALA A 416 2.49 11.04 42.84
CA ALA A 416 1.43 11.18 41.84
C ALA A 416 0.44 10.01 41.83
N TRP A 417 0.94 8.78 42.04
CA TRP A 417 0.18 7.54 41.82
C TRP A 417 0.12 6.59 43.04
N GLY A 418 0.80 6.94 44.14
CA GLY A 418 0.74 6.23 45.43
C GLY A 418 2.02 5.46 45.79
N GLU A 419 2.21 5.16 47.09
CA GLU A 419 3.43 4.56 47.65
C GLU A 419 3.81 3.18 47.08
N HIS A 420 2.82 2.44 46.59
CA HIS A 420 3.01 1.12 45.98
C HIS A 420 3.35 1.17 44.49
N THR A 421 3.60 2.37 43.93
CA THR A 421 4.01 2.51 42.54
C THR A 421 5.41 1.92 42.36
N GLU A 422 5.46 0.78 41.67
CA GLU A 422 6.69 0.23 41.10
C GLU A 422 6.57 0.26 39.58
N MET A 423 7.62 0.77 38.93
CA MET A 423 7.71 0.87 37.48
C MET A 423 8.65 -0.22 37.01
N LEU A 424 8.09 -1.38 36.70
CA LEU A 424 8.80 -2.50 36.08
C LEU A 424 8.18 -2.80 34.72
N ALA A 425 9.06 -2.97 33.74
CA ALA A 425 8.75 -3.39 32.39
C ALA A 425 9.89 -4.30 31.95
N LEU A 426 9.78 -5.56 32.34
CA LEU A 426 10.75 -6.59 32.01
C LEU A 426 10.59 -7.02 30.54
N PRO A 427 11.65 -7.56 29.91
CA PRO A 427 11.60 -8.08 28.54
C PRO A 427 10.39 -8.97 28.24
N GLU A 428 10.04 -9.88 29.15
CA GLU A 428 8.91 -10.81 28.97
C GLU A 428 7.56 -10.08 28.96
N GLN A 429 7.43 -9.03 29.78
CA GLN A 429 6.22 -8.21 29.83
C GLN A 429 6.08 -7.33 28.59
N HIS A 430 7.21 -6.80 28.11
CA HIS A 430 7.26 -6.07 26.86
C HIS A 430 6.91 -6.99 25.67
N GLU A 431 7.48 -8.20 25.61
CA GLU A 431 7.14 -9.20 24.59
C GLU A 431 5.64 -9.52 24.58
N GLU A 432 5.02 -9.69 25.75
CA GLU A 432 3.58 -9.90 25.87
C GLU A 432 2.78 -8.69 25.36
N ASN A 433 3.23 -7.46 25.63
CA ASN A 433 2.56 -6.24 25.13
C ASN A 433 2.60 -6.13 23.60
N ILE A 434 3.71 -6.54 22.98
CA ILE A 434 3.89 -6.42 21.51
C ILE A 434 3.59 -7.71 20.75
N LYS A 435 3.07 -8.75 21.40
CA LYS A 435 2.90 -10.08 20.80
C LYS A 435 2.05 -10.05 19.51
N ASP A 436 1.06 -9.16 19.47
CA ASP A 436 0.05 -9.03 18.41
C ASP A 436 0.40 -7.93 17.38
N ILE A 437 1.62 -7.36 17.43
CA ILE A 437 2.09 -6.33 16.50
C ILE A 437 3.43 -6.72 15.84
N ASP A 438 3.76 -6.06 14.74
CA ASP A 438 4.89 -6.40 13.87
C ASP A 438 6.25 -6.05 14.46
N GLY A 439 6.32 -5.05 15.34
CA GLY A 439 7.58 -4.63 15.94
C GLY A 439 7.47 -3.39 16.81
N ALA A 440 8.59 -3.03 17.43
CA ALA A 440 8.67 -1.86 18.29
C ALA A 440 10.09 -1.26 18.36
N ILE A 441 10.15 0.04 18.67
CA ILE A 441 11.37 0.69 19.15
C ILE A 441 11.41 0.59 20.68
N VAL A 442 12.52 0.09 21.22
CA VAL A 442 12.78 -0.03 22.66
C VAL A 442 13.81 1.02 23.08
N LEU A 443 13.47 1.82 24.07
CA LEU A 443 14.24 3.01 24.44
C LEU A 443 15.11 2.74 25.68
N ALA A 444 16.42 2.98 25.54
CA ALA A 444 17.30 3.18 26.68
C ALA A 444 17.13 4.60 27.24
N PHE A 445 17.69 4.88 28.42
CA PHE A 445 17.58 6.20 29.03
C PHE A 445 18.73 6.50 29.99
N ASP A 446 19.47 7.58 29.77
CA ASP A 446 20.59 8.00 30.62
C ASP A 446 20.25 9.35 31.26
N GLY A 447 19.53 9.31 32.39
CA GLY A 447 19.00 10.47 33.11
C GLY A 447 19.39 10.47 34.59
N PRO A 448 20.69 10.57 34.93
CA PRO A 448 21.16 10.49 36.31
C PRO A 448 20.60 11.60 37.20
N ALA A 449 20.37 12.79 36.66
CA ALA A 449 19.84 13.95 37.40
C ALA A 449 18.45 13.70 38.00
N THR A 450 17.62 12.91 37.33
CA THR A 450 16.24 12.60 37.76
C THR A 450 16.08 11.17 38.26
N GLY A 451 17.10 10.32 38.11
CA GLY A 451 17.12 8.95 38.63
C GLY A 451 16.51 7.91 37.68
N MET A 452 16.32 8.24 36.40
CA MET A 452 15.86 7.31 35.37
C MET A 452 17.06 6.86 34.54
N ASN A 453 17.52 5.62 34.76
CA ASN A 453 18.72 5.08 34.13
C ASN A 453 18.45 3.65 33.63
N VAL A 454 18.18 3.51 32.34
CA VAL A 454 18.06 2.25 31.61
C VAL A 454 19.32 2.07 30.76
N PRO A 455 20.23 1.16 31.12
CA PRO A 455 21.50 0.98 30.41
C PRO A 455 21.31 0.61 28.93
N ASN A 456 22.21 1.09 28.07
CA ASN A 456 22.21 0.78 26.64
C ASN A 456 22.39 -0.72 26.39
N GLU A 457 23.26 -1.36 27.17
CA GLU A 457 23.56 -2.79 27.13
C GLU A 457 22.31 -3.63 27.43
N TYR A 458 21.50 -3.18 28.41
CA TYR A 458 20.28 -3.89 28.80
C TYR A 458 19.24 -3.91 27.66
N VAL A 459 19.10 -2.78 26.94
CA VAL A 459 18.22 -2.70 25.77
C VAL A 459 18.82 -3.50 24.61
N ALA A 460 20.13 -3.40 24.36
CA ALA A 460 20.82 -4.12 23.30
C ALA A 460 20.70 -5.65 23.45
N ASP A 461 20.89 -6.16 24.66
CA ASP A 461 20.74 -7.58 25.00
C ASP A 461 19.33 -8.09 24.73
N TYR A 462 18.31 -7.25 24.90
CA TYR A 462 16.93 -7.60 24.58
C TYR A 462 16.65 -7.56 23.08
N VAL A 463 16.93 -6.44 22.41
CA VAL A 463 16.55 -6.25 21.00
C VAL A 463 17.33 -7.16 20.05
N SER A 464 18.58 -7.50 20.39
CA SER A 464 19.41 -8.44 19.62
C SER A 464 18.81 -9.85 19.52
N LYS A 465 17.88 -10.21 20.42
CA LYS A 465 17.15 -11.49 20.37
C LYS A 465 16.10 -11.54 19.27
N LYS A 466 15.70 -10.39 18.70
CA LYS A 466 14.61 -10.25 17.70
C LYS A 466 14.97 -9.24 16.60
N PRO A 467 16.07 -9.45 15.85
CA PRO A 467 16.50 -8.53 14.79
C PRO A 467 15.41 -8.36 13.72
N GLY A 468 15.26 -7.15 13.19
CA GLY A 468 14.23 -6.79 12.21
C GLY A 468 12.82 -6.64 12.77
N ARG A 469 12.59 -7.01 14.04
CA ARG A 469 11.32 -6.79 14.77
C ARG A 469 11.48 -5.75 15.89
N LEU A 470 12.60 -5.80 16.61
CA LEU A 470 12.92 -4.86 17.67
C LEU A 470 14.10 -3.99 17.28
N PHE A 471 13.99 -2.69 17.57
CA PHE A 471 15.04 -1.71 17.32
C PHE A 471 15.35 -0.96 18.61
N GLY A 472 16.58 -1.07 19.11
CA GLY A 472 16.99 -0.38 20.32
C GLY A 472 17.47 1.03 20.02
N PHE A 473 16.99 2.04 20.72
CA PHE A 473 17.57 3.39 20.66
C PHE A 473 18.45 3.59 21.89
N ALA A 474 19.70 3.97 21.65
CA ALA A 474 20.65 4.33 22.70
C ALA A 474 20.21 5.62 23.39
N SER A 475 20.63 5.82 24.63
CA SER A 475 20.54 7.11 25.30
C SER A 475 21.88 7.49 25.89
N VAL A 476 22.20 8.78 25.80
CA VAL A 476 23.40 9.38 26.36
C VAL A 476 22.99 10.70 26.97
N ASP A 477 23.37 10.96 28.21
CA ASP A 477 23.25 12.27 28.84
C ASP A 477 24.17 13.26 28.11
N PRO A 478 23.63 14.32 27.47
CA PRO A 478 24.43 15.30 26.73
C PRO A 478 25.43 16.08 27.59
N ASN A 479 25.33 15.99 28.92
CA ASN A 479 26.26 16.61 29.86
C ASN A 479 27.50 15.74 30.16
N ARG A 480 27.55 14.49 29.68
CA ARG A 480 28.72 13.63 29.85
C ARG A 480 29.88 14.12 28.98
N ASP A 481 31.09 13.97 29.53
CA ASP A 481 32.31 14.07 28.75
C ASP A 481 32.27 13.07 27.59
N ASN A 482 32.58 13.54 26.38
CA ASN A 482 32.60 12.72 25.16
C ASN A 482 31.27 12.00 24.86
N ALA A 483 30.12 12.66 25.08
CA ALA A 483 28.80 12.11 24.77
C ALA A 483 28.69 11.56 23.33
N ALA A 484 29.29 12.23 22.34
CA ALA A 484 29.32 11.77 20.96
C ALA A 484 30.06 10.42 20.80
N GLY A 485 31.20 10.24 21.48
CA GLY A 485 31.93 8.98 21.47
C GLY A 485 31.19 7.84 22.17
N ILE A 486 30.45 8.15 23.25
CA ILE A 486 29.59 7.17 23.94
C ILE A 486 28.47 6.70 23.01
N LEU A 487 27.83 7.62 22.28
CA LEU A 487 26.83 7.26 21.27
C LEU A 487 27.45 6.36 20.19
N GLU A 488 28.59 6.76 19.63
CA GLU A 488 29.26 5.98 18.58
C GLU A 488 29.60 4.55 19.05
N ALA A 489 30.07 4.38 20.28
CA ALA A 489 30.31 3.07 20.89
C ALA A 489 29.01 2.26 21.04
N ALA A 490 27.94 2.87 21.54
CA ALA A 490 26.65 2.20 21.71
C ALA A 490 26.08 1.65 20.39
N ILE A 491 26.32 2.34 19.28
CA ILE A 491 25.89 1.90 17.95
C ILE A 491 26.81 0.81 17.40
N LYS A 492 28.13 1.00 17.47
CA LYS A 492 29.12 0.08 16.87
C LYS A 492 29.29 -1.21 17.65
N GLU A 493 29.23 -1.15 18.97
CA GLU A 493 29.50 -2.29 19.86
C GLU A 493 28.23 -3.04 20.22
N TYR A 494 27.10 -2.33 20.39
CA TYR A 494 25.84 -2.93 20.86
C TYR A 494 24.76 -3.03 19.79
N GLY A 495 24.97 -2.48 18.59
CA GLY A 495 24.04 -2.60 17.46
C GLY A 495 22.75 -1.80 17.62
N LEU A 496 22.73 -0.79 18.50
CA LEU A 496 21.59 0.12 18.64
C LEU A 496 21.44 0.98 17.37
N SER A 497 20.23 1.48 17.10
CA SER A 497 19.86 2.02 15.78
C SER A 497 19.24 3.42 15.82
N GLY A 498 19.29 4.09 16.97
CA GLY A 498 18.76 5.45 17.15
C GLY A 498 19.22 6.07 18.45
N LEU A 499 18.83 7.32 18.68
CA LEU A 499 19.15 8.08 19.89
C LEU A 499 17.87 8.54 20.61
N LYS A 500 17.79 8.31 21.91
CA LYS A 500 16.74 8.77 22.80
C LYS A 500 17.29 9.88 23.69
N LEU A 501 16.63 11.04 23.63
CA LEU A 501 16.91 12.18 24.50
C LEU A 501 15.66 12.62 25.25
N GLY A 502 15.85 13.09 26.47
CA GLY A 502 14.79 13.65 27.30
C GLY A 502 15.29 14.87 28.08
N PRO A 503 15.25 16.07 27.46
CA PRO A 503 15.73 17.32 28.07
C PRO A 503 15.23 17.58 29.49
N ILE A 504 13.94 17.30 29.75
CA ILE A 504 13.34 17.45 31.08
C ILE A 504 13.92 16.48 32.12
N TYR A 505 14.42 15.32 31.72
CA TYR A 505 14.97 14.32 32.64
C TYR A 505 16.50 14.36 32.72
N GLN A 506 17.15 14.85 31.66
CA GLN A 506 18.60 14.97 31.52
C GLN A 506 19.11 16.38 31.84
N ASN A 507 18.21 17.31 32.20
CA ASN A 507 18.51 18.67 32.64
C ASN A 507 19.43 19.46 31.69
N PHE A 508 19.08 19.49 30.40
CA PHE A 508 19.80 20.27 29.40
C PHE A 508 18.83 21.00 28.46
N TYR A 509 19.28 22.10 27.87
CA TYR A 509 18.50 22.81 26.84
C TYR A 509 18.89 22.31 25.44
N PRO A 510 17.93 21.84 24.62
CA PRO A 510 18.25 21.21 23.34
C PRO A 510 19.02 22.10 22.35
N ASP A 511 18.74 23.40 22.35
CA ASP A 511 19.30 24.37 21.42
C ASP A 511 20.67 24.94 21.84
N SER A 512 21.15 24.59 23.04
CA SER A 512 22.51 24.92 23.50
C SER A 512 23.55 24.33 22.56
N LYS A 513 24.44 25.19 22.06
CA LYS A 513 25.44 24.82 21.04
C LYS A 513 26.46 23.79 21.52
N GLU A 514 26.69 23.68 22.81
CA GLU A 514 27.59 22.67 23.40
C GLU A 514 27.13 21.23 23.16
N HIS A 515 25.82 20.99 22.98
CA HIS A 515 25.30 19.64 22.70
C HIS A 515 25.22 19.32 21.20
N TYR A 516 25.53 20.27 20.31
CA TYR A 516 25.42 20.05 18.86
C TYR A 516 26.39 18.99 18.35
N GLU A 517 27.50 18.75 19.06
CA GLU A 517 28.43 17.67 18.73
C GLU A 517 27.74 16.30 18.76
N LEU A 518 26.86 16.06 19.74
CA LEU A 518 26.09 14.83 19.84
C LEU A 518 25.10 14.68 18.68
N TYR A 519 24.42 15.76 18.29
CA TYR A 519 23.46 15.73 17.18
C TYR A 519 24.16 15.58 15.83
N ALA A 520 25.31 16.23 15.66
CA ALA A 520 26.15 16.08 14.48
C ALA A 520 26.64 14.64 14.34
N LYS A 521 27.00 13.99 15.45
CA LYS A 521 27.34 12.56 15.46
C LYS A 521 26.13 11.68 15.09
N ALA A 522 24.94 11.98 15.59
CA ALA A 522 23.72 11.27 15.20
C ALA A 522 23.42 11.44 13.69
N ASP A 523 23.58 12.64 13.14
CA ASP A 523 23.41 12.92 11.70
C ASP A 523 24.47 12.21 10.85
N GLU A 524 25.74 12.22 11.26
CA GLU A 524 26.85 11.49 10.63
C GLU A 524 26.53 9.98 10.53
N LEU A 525 26.05 9.41 11.64
CA LEU A 525 25.68 7.99 11.74
C LEU A 525 24.29 7.69 11.15
N LYS A 526 23.56 8.70 10.65
CA LYS A 526 22.21 8.63 10.10
C LYS A 526 21.17 8.03 11.07
N LEU A 527 21.30 8.36 12.34
CA LEU A 527 20.45 7.85 13.41
C LEU A 527 19.24 8.76 13.62
N PRO A 528 18.01 8.23 13.64
CA PRO A 528 16.87 9.00 14.10
C PRO A 528 17.00 9.36 15.58
N ILE A 529 16.54 10.55 15.96
CA ILE A 529 16.44 10.97 17.38
C ILE A 529 14.98 10.99 17.82
N LEU A 530 14.66 10.28 18.91
CA LEU A 530 13.38 10.41 19.60
C LEU A 530 13.53 11.36 20.80
N TRP A 531 12.83 12.48 20.74
CA TRP A 531 12.86 13.53 21.75
C TRP A 531 11.67 13.42 22.69
N HIS A 532 11.92 13.38 24.00
CA HIS A 532 10.85 13.64 24.98
C HIS A 532 10.62 15.15 25.03
N GLN A 533 9.63 15.64 24.29
CA GLN A 533 9.18 17.03 24.32
C GLN A 533 7.75 17.06 24.85
N GLY A 534 7.59 16.62 26.09
CA GLY A 534 6.30 16.56 26.76
C GLY A 534 6.44 16.91 28.23
N THR A 535 5.33 17.24 28.88
CA THR A 535 5.33 17.49 30.33
C THR A 535 5.71 16.24 31.11
N SER A 536 6.37 16.44 32.25
CA SER A 536 6.69 15.38 33.22
C SER A 536 6.26 15.81 34.62
N PHE A 537 6.14 14.83 35.52
CA PHE A 537 5.72 15.00 36.91
C PHE A 537 6.90 15.19 37.89
N VAL A 538 8.15 15.14 37.40
CA VAL A 538 9.38 15.22 38.19
C VAL A 538 9.78 16.68 38.46
N PRO A 539 9.79 17.15 39.72
CA PRO A 539 10.09 18.56 40.05
C PRO A 539 11.48 19.04 39.67
N GLU A 540 12.45 18.14 39.62
CA GLU A 540 13.86 18.42 39.31
C GLU A 540 14.09 18.66 37.81
N GLY A 541 13.08 18.37 36.98
CA GLY A 541 13.16 18.50 35.53
C GLY A 541 12.79 19.88 35.01
N TYR A 542 13.50 20.32 33.97
CA TYR A 542 13.30 21.64 33.37
C TYR A 542 12.12 21.61 32.40
N LEU A 543 10.97 22.10 32.86
CA LEU A 543 9.74 22.09 32.06
C LEU A 543 9.89 22.84 30.74
N ASP A 544 10.56 23.99 30.76
CA ASP A 544 10.80 24.86 29.60
C ASP A 544 11.77 24.26 28.58
N ALA A 545 12.72 23.43 29.01
CA ALA A 545 13.62 22.69 28.12
C ALA A 545 12.90 21.64 27.25
N SER A 546 11.66 21.29 27.62
CA SER A 546 10.82 20.30 26.94
C SER A 546 9.77 20.90 26.00
N ARG A 547 9.90 22.19 25.65
CA ARG A 547 9.05 22.83 24.64
C ARG A 547 9.48 22.43 23.22
N PRO A 548 8.57 21.93 22.37
CA PRO A 548 8.87 21.55 20.99
C PRO A 548 9.57 22.63 20.16
N ALA A 549 9.29 23.91 20.42
CA ALA A 549 9.95 25.04 19.76
C ALA A 549 11.48 25.04 19.91
N MET A 550 12.01 24.47 21.00
CA MET A 550 13.45 24.34 21.24
C MET A 550 14.15 23.44 20.22
N LEU A 551 13.41 22.61 19.49
CA LEU A 551 13.96 21.74 18.45
C LEU A 551 14.07 22.42 17.09
N ASP A 552 13.40 23.56 16.85
CA ASP A 552 13.47 24.25 15.55
C ASP A 552 14.88 24.68 15.14
N PRO A 553 15.71 25.28 16.03
CA PRO A 553 17.09 25.62 15.68
C PRO A 553 17.92 24.41 15.27
N ILE A 554 17.66 23.25 15.88
CA ILE A 554 18.35 21.99 15.60
C ILE A 554 17.90 21.44 14.24
N ALA A 555 16.60 21.41 13.97
CA ALA A 555 16.05 20.99 12.67
C ALA A 555 16.56 21.85 11.51
N ARG A 556 16.78 23.15 11.74
CA ARG A 556 17.39 24.04 10.73
C ARG A 556 18.89 23.81 10.57
N ALA A 557 19.60 23.40 11.62
CA ALA A 557 21.02 23.09 11.56
C ALA A 557 21.29 21.72 10.92
N PHE A 558 20.40 20.75 11.14
CA PHE A 558 20.49 19.37 10.64
C PHE A 558 19.21 18.99 9.87
N PRO A 559 18.99 19.56 8.66
CA PRO A 559 17.72 19.42 7.93
C PRO A 559 17.39 18.00 7.46
N ASN A 560 18.39 17.11 7.43
CA ASN A 560 18.24 15.71 7.03
C ASN A 560 18.11 14.75 8.23
N LEU A 561 18.41 15.23 9.45
CA LEU A 561 18.36 14.43 10.66
C LEU A 561 16.90 14.15 11.01
N LYS A 562 16.53 12.87 10.98
CA LYS A 562 15.17 12.44 11.33
C LYS A 562 14.96 12.59 12.82
N MET A 563 13.94 13.33 13.20
CA MET A 563 13.65 13.60 14.60
C MET A 563 12.17 13.41 14.89
N ILE A 564 11.87 12.72 15.98
CA ILE A 564 10.51 12.37 16.40
C ILE A 564 10.23 13.12 17.70
N ILE A 565 9.19 13.94 17.70
CA ILE A 565 8.68 14.63 18.90
C ILE A 565 7.66 13.71 19.57
N ALA A 566 7.98 13.23 20.77
CA ALA A 566 7.07 12.37 21.51
C ALA A 566 5.78 13.09 21.94
N HIS A 567 4.70 12.31 22.09
CA HIS A 567 3.44 12.73 22.71
C HIS A 567 2.75 13.93 22.04
N MET A 568 3.00 14.13 20.73
CA MET A 568 2.60 15.31 19.97
C MET A 568 2.91 16.63 20.69
N GLY A 569 4.03 16.70 21.43
CA GLY A 569 4.46 17.90 22.12
C GLY A 569 3.69 18.27 23.39
N HIS A 570 2.84 17.37 23.92
CA HIS A 570 1.89 17.69 24.98
C HIS A 570 2.52 18.40 26.19
N PRO A 571 1.99 19.56 26.65
CA PRO A 571 0.75 20.21 26.22
C PRO A 571 0.91 21.27 25.10
N TRP A 572 2.12 21.50 24.59
CA TRP A 572 2.45 22.50 23.57
C TRP A 572 2.28 21.94 22.14
N THR A 573 1.12 21.36 21.88
CA THR A 573 0.85 20.67 20.62
C THR A 573 0.81 21.63 19.42
N ASP A 574 0.38 22.86 19.63
CA ASP A 574 0.43 23.94 18.64
C ASP A 574 1.88 24.23 18.18
N GLU A 575 2.82 24.34 19.13
CA GLU A 575 4.24 24.48 18.81
C GLU A 575 4.78 23.26 18.08
N CYS A 576 4.44 22.06 18.54
CA CYS A 576 4.86 20.82 17.89
C CYS A 576 4.40 20.75 16.43
N ILE A 577 3.12 21.02 16.17
CA ILE A 577 2.55 21.05 14.82
C ILE A 577 3.25 22.10 13.95
N ALA A 578 3.53 23.29 14.49
CA ALA A 578 4.24 24.33 13.75
C ALA A 578 5.66 23.90 13.35
N VAL A 579 6.41 23.30 14.28
CA VAL A 579 7.77 22.79 14.05
C VAL A 579 7.77 21.62 13.05
N VAL A 580 6.87 20.66 13.20
CA VAL A 580 6.76 19.49 12.31
C VAL A 580 6.29 19.89 10.92
N ARG A 581 5.37 20.86 10.80
CA ARG A 581 4.88 21.33 9.50
C ARG A 581 6.00 21.94 8.66
N LYS A 582 6.81 22.83 9.26
CA LYS A 582 7.84 23.58 8.52
C LYS A 582 9.10 22.78 8.21
N ASN A 583 9.39 21.72 8.97
CA ASN A 583 10.64 20.95 8.84
C ASN A 583 10.37 19.55 8.24
N PRO A 584 10.93 19.20 7.06
CA PRO A 584 10.62 17.94 6.37
C PRO A 584 10.96 16.67 7.15
N ALA A 585 12.10 16.63 7.85
CA ALA A 585 12.59 15.47 8.59
C ALA A 585 12.09 15.38 10.05
N MET A 586 11.15 16.26 10.44
CA MET A 586 10.51 16.22 11.76
C MET A 586 9.22 15.40 11.69
N PHE A 587 9.04 14.51 12.66
CA PHE A 587 7.87 13.67 12.88
C PHE A 587 7.36 13.84 14.31
N MET A 588 6.19 13.31 14.63
CA MET A 588 5.67 13.23 15.99
C MET A 588 4.97 11.91 16.24
N ASP A 589 4.86 11.45 17.49
CA ASP A 589 4.07 10.26 17.84
C ASP A 589 2.85 10.60 18.71
N ILE A 590 1.85 9.72 18.72
CA ILE A 590 0.59 9.90 19.50
C ILE A 590 0.67 9.42 20.96
N SER A 591 1.84 8.99 21.41
CA SER A 591 1.97 8.23 22.65
C SER A 591 1.55 9.02 23.89
N ALA A 592 1.17 8.33 24.96
CA ALA A 592 0.69 8.91 26.22
C ALA A 592 -0.57 9.82 26.18
N LEU A 593 -1.18 10.04 25.03
CA LEU A 593 -2.37 10.89 24.90
C LEU A 593 -3.70 10.16 25.16
N GLY A 594 -3.73 8.83 25.09
CA GLY A 594 -4.96 8.03 25.15
C GLY A 594 -5.82 8.25 26.41
N THR A 595 -5.22 8.62 27.55
CA THR A 595 -5.98 8.93 28.79
C THR A 595 -6.44 10.37 28.91
N ARG A 596 -6.13 11.21 27.92
CA ARG A 596 -6.47 12.63 27.89
C ARG A 596 -7.35 12.92 26.66
N PRO A 597 -8.57 12.36 26.59
CA PRO A 597 -9.38 12.33 25.38
C PRO A 597 -9.59 13.73 24.77
N TRP A 598 -9.84 14.74 25.61
CA TRP A 598 -9.97 16.12 25.12
C TRP A 598 -8.69 16.66 24.47
N GLN A 599 -7.54 16.45 25.09
CA GLN A 599 -6.26 16.93 24.54
C GLN A 599 -5.85 16.14 23.30
N PHE A 600 -6.04 14.83 23.31
CA PHE A 600 -5.75 13.98 22.16
C PHE A 600 -6.60 14.39 20.95
N TYR A 601 -7.89 14.60 21.18
CA TYR A 601 -8.80 15.06 20.14
C TYR A 601 -8.40 16.42 19.58
N ASN A 602 -8.14 17.42 20.43
CA ASN A 602 -7.71 18.75 19.95
C ASN A 602 -6.38 18.66 19.18
N ALA A 603 -5.44 17.83 19.63
CA ALA A 603 -4.19 17.60 18.92
C ALA A 603 -4.41 17.03 17.50
N MET A 604 -5.30 16.04 17.38
CA MET A 604 -5.64 15.42 16.10
C MET A 604 -6.43 16.36 15.19
N VAL A 605 -7.36 17.15 15.72
CA VAL A 605 -8.09 18.18 14.95
C VAL A 605 -7.09 19.18 14.36
N LEU A 606 -6.19 19.73 15.18
CA LEU A 606 -5.17 20.66 14.72
C LEU A 606 -4.27 20.02 13.65
N ALA A 607 -3.88 18.75 13.83
CA ALA A 607 -3.07 18.06 12.84
C ALA A 607 -3.77 17.87 11.49
N VAL A 608 -5.09 17.60 11.50
CA VAL A 608 -5.93 17.54 10.30
C VAL A 608 -6.02 18.92 9.64
N GLU A 609 -6.33 19.97 10.40
CA GLU A 609 -6.45 21.34 9.89
C GLU A 609 -5.14 21.85 9.26
N TYR A 610 -3.99 21.50 9.85
CA TYR A 610 -2.67 21.89 9.35
C TYR A 610 -2.15 20.97 8.23
N GLY A 611 -2.86 19.88 7.91
CA GLY A 611 -2.50 18.93 6.86
C GLY A 611 -1.23 18.11 7.16
N VAL A 612 -0.93 17.85 8.43
CA VAL A 612 0.33 17.19 8.87
C VAL A 612 0.14 15.75 9.35
N THR A 613 -1.03 15.16 9.14
CA THR A 613 -1.35 13.78 9.56
C THR A 613 -0.39 12.73 8.99
N HIS A 614 0.22 12.98 7.83
CA HIS A 614 1.23 12.15 7.18
C HIS A 614 2.61 12.14 7.89
N LYS A 615 2.79 12.92 8.96
CA LYS A 615 4.02 12.96 9.79
C LYS A 615 3.84 12.41 11.22
N ILE A 616 2.66 11.89 11.53
CA ILE A 616 2.32 11.30 12.84
C ILE A 616 2.61 9.79 12.85
N LEU A 617 3.32 9.30 13.86
CA LEU A 617 3.66 7.89 14.05
C LEU A 617 2.82 7.27 15.17
N PHE A 618 2.56 5.98 15.07
CA PHE A 618 1.96 5.22 16.17
C PHE A 618 3.02 4.93 17.25
N GLY A 619 2.71 5.27 18.50
CA GLY A 619 3.52 4.95 19.67
C GLY A 619 2.64 4.85 20.91
N SER A 620 2.94 3.92 21.83
CA SER A 620 2.14 3.72 23.04
C SER A 620 2.64 4.47 24.27
N ASP A 621 3.97 4.58 24.43
CA ASP A 621 4.64 4.92 25.69
C ASP A 621 4.51 3.80 26.75
N TYR A 622 4.57 2.54 26.31
CA TYR A 622 4.64 1.38 27.21
C TYR A 622 5.83 1.52 28.18
N PRO A 623 5.68 1.25 29.49
CA PRO A 623 4.54 0.58 30.16
C PRO A 623 3.45 1.49 30.68
N PHE A 624 3.53 2.81 30.50
CA PHE A 624 2.48 3.72 30.98
C PHE A 624 1.14 3.45 30.28
N PHE A 625 1.20 3.09 29.00
CA PHE A 625 0.05 2.64 28.22
C PHE A 625 0.44 1.41 27.38
N THR A 626 -0.44 0.42 27.34
CA THR A 626 -0.23 -0.73 26.45
C THR A 626 -0.56 -0.37 25.01
N THR A 627 0.07 -1.08 24.07
CA THR A 627 -0.19 -0.88 22.63
C THR A 627 -1.66 -1.10 22.30
N ALA A 628 -2.28 -2.15 22.85
CA ALA A 628 -3.69 -2.46 22.66
C ALA A 628 -4.61 -1.33 23.17
N GLN A 629 -4.37 -0.82 24.37
CA GLN A 629 -5.15 0.29 24.94
C GLN A 629 -5.02 1.57 24.11
N THR A 630 -3.82 1.87 23.59
CA THR A 630 -3.60 3.05 22.76
C THR A 630 -4.36 2.95 21.43
N ILE A 631 -4.35 1.78 20.78
CA ILE A 631 -5.13 1.52 19.56
C ILE A 631 -6.63 1.69 19.81
N GLU A 632 -7.13 1.03 20.86
CA GLU A 632 -8.55 1.09 21.24
C GLU A 632 -8.98 2.55 21.47
N ARG A 633 -8.23 3.30 22.27
CA ARG A 633 -8.52 4.70 22.59
C ARG A 633 -8.42 5.61 21.38
N PHE A 634 -7.49 5.35 20.46
CA PHE A 634 -7.36 6.16 19.25
C PHE A 634 -8.52 5.91 18.27
N ARG A 635 -8.97 4.66 18.12
CA ARG A 635 -10.17 4.33 17.34
C ARG A 635 -11.44 4.94 17.95
N ALA A 636 -11.51 4.98 19.28
CA ALA A 636 -12.61 5.62 20.02
C ALA A 636 -12.51 7.16 20.11
N ILE A 637 -11.53 7.80 19.46
CA ILE A 637 -11.29 9.25 19.62
C ILE A 637 -12.50 10.11 19.21
N ASN A 638 -13.35 9.61 18.31
CA ASN A 638 -14.52 10.36 17.86
C ASN A 638 -15.73 10.28 18.82
N ASP A 639 -15.70 9.43 19.84
CA ASP A 639 -16.84 9.22 20.75
C ASP A 639 -17.19 10.52 21.51
N LEU A 640 -16.19 11.33 21.85
CA LEU A 640 -16.40 12.63 22.51
C LEU A 640 -17.15 13.65 21.64
N THR A 641 -17.25 13.42 20.33
CA THR A 641 -17.95 14.32 19.39
C THR A 641 -19.41 13.93 19.19
N GLU A 642 -19.84 12.77 19.69
CA GLU A 642 -21.19 12.25 19.47
C GLU A 642 -22.27 13.23 19.96
N GLY A 643 -23.28 13.49 19.10
CA GLY A 643 -24.35 14.44 19.40
C GLY A 643 -23.94 15.92 19.39
N THR A 644 -22.69 16.25 19.02
CA THR A 644 -22.19 17.64 18.95
C THR A 644 -21.95 18.09 17.50
N LYS A 645 -21.55 19.36 17.32
CA LYS A 645 -21.08 19.92 16.03
C LYS A 645 -19.55 19.96 15.92
N LEU A 646 -18.83 19.33 16.85
CA LEU A 646 -17.38 19.29 16.82
C LEU A 646 -16.89 18.46 15.61
N PRO A 647 -15.76 18.83 14.97
CA PRO A 647 -15.26 18.11 13.80
C PRO A 647 -14.88 16.67 14.13
N ARG A 648 -15.18 15.72 13.26
CA ARG A 648 -14.72 14.34 13.45
C ARG A 648 -13.36 14.15 12.80
N ILE A 649 -12.50 13.35 13.43
CA ILE A 649 -11.27 12.87 12.80
C ILE A 649 -11.66 11.79 11.78
N PRO A 650 -11.26 11.89 10.50
CA PRO A 650 -11.58 10.86 9.52
C PRO A 650 -11.02 9.49 9.93
N GLU A 651 -11.82 8.44 9.81
CA GLU A 651 -11.40 7.07 10.18
C GLU A 651 -10.15 6.62 9.43
N GLN A 652 -10.05 6.99 8.14
CA GLN A 652 -8.88 6.68 7.33
C GLN A 652 -7.60 7.30 7.90
N VAL A 653 -7.66 8.50 8.49
CA VAL A 653 -6.50 9.14 9.14
C VAL A 653 -6.05 8.36 10.37
N ILE A 654 -6.99 7.84 11.17
CA ILE A 654 -6.71 7.02 12.34
C ILE A 654 -5.97 5.75 11.91
N GLU A 655 -6.54 5.02 10.95
CA GLU A 655 -5.95 3.78 10.46
C GLU A 655 -4.62 4.00 9.71
N ASP A 656 -4.45 5.10 8.96
CA ASP A 656 -3.19 5.46 8.28
C ASP A 656 -2.04 5.78 9.25
N ILE A 657 -2.36 6.18 10.48
CA ILE A 657 -1.37 6.42 11.54
C ILE A 657 -1.06 5.11 12.26
N ILE A 658 -2.07 4.33 12.63
CA ILE A 658 -1.89 3.00 13.28
C ILE A 658 -1.06 2.07 12.39
N HIS A 659 -1.33 2.07 11.09
CA HIS A 659 -0.70 1.17 10.13
C HIS A 659 0.50 1.76 9.37
N ARG A 660 1.11 2.82 9.91
CA ARG A 660 2.23 3.49 9.25
C ARG A 660 3.49 2.63 9.33
N ASN A 661 4.15 2.44 8.18
CA ASN A 661 5.44 1.76 8.11
C ASN A 661 6.55 2.69 8.66
N THR A 662 6.64 2.73 9.98
CA THR A 662 7.59 3.53 10.74
C THR A 662 9.05 3.12 10.52
N PRO A 663 9.42 1.81 10.47
CA PRO A 663 10.80 1.41 10.22
C PRO A 663 11.38 1.98 8.93
N ASP A 664 10.65 1.88 7.82
CA ASP A 664 11.11 2.39 6.52
C ASP A 664 11.21 3.93 6.54
N LEU A 665 10.22 4.60 7.12
CA LEU A 665 10.19 6.05 7.24
C LEU A 665 11.37 6.58 8.06
N LEU A 666 11.78 5.86 9.11
CA LEU A 666 12.92 6.20 9.96
C LEU A 666 14.25 5.65 9.42
N GLY A 667 14.24 4.72 8.48
CA GLY A 667 15.46 4.11 7.92
C GLY A 667 16.09 3.07 8.84
N LEU A 668 15.27 2.42 9.67
CA LEU A 668 15.67 1.30 10.51
C LEU A 668 15.81 0.05 9.63
N LYS A 669 16.91 -0.68 9.76
CA LYS A 669 17.26 -1.82 8.89
C LYS A 669 17.52 -3.08 9.68
#